data_AF-A0A2E4Y3D9-F1
#
_entry.id   AF-A0A2E4Y3D9-F1
#
_cell.length_a   1.000
_cell.length_b   1.000
_cell.length_c   1.000
_cell.angle_alpha   90.00
_cell.angle_beta   90.00
_cell.angle_gamma   90.00
#
_symmetry.space_group_name_H-M   'P 1'
#
loop_
_entity.id
_entity.type
_entity.pdbx_description
1 polymer ?
#
loop_
_entity_poly.entity_id
_entity_poly.type
_entity_poly.pdbx_seq_one_letter_code
_entity_poly.pdbx_strand_id
1 'polypeptide(L)'
;MKSIIYLIYSKTNKRKKDFLFTRSSFFKFISFMTMALFTSSCMLDQPEEGLTKSPVFKNLPSTVPVGYGRILKDNPYILSGKKQLSPNVNLGQFLKPGADFITYNGTLEESCESVSNCYKVLKDKNKDSIGSSNGKWAFNPKSKEFLEVHTFGHKKKIITKFHDTLKEKISFAQNESDLTSDIPSDLFTSTKYKYWRHSLDGTTDSNEALTTYATCSFKDNAFFSPTTMTLCLGHSSQYKSFYFSEDPTIIYHEMGHVFNQILLNVNNTTTGIDLGDLFYDEAGSIGEGLADYFSYFMNKRPHVFEWALGLFLNASRPLKETDRMHAPGIDSSDDSRLSYPNYLCYDPNNPSDCIEDVHYAGQIIGHFLVALTEDFTSYCGIDSEESVKNTFWLISESLAEMGQLSNPKVNLGDSSNDHSTTWARSITPINFRRFSQTMARKTLQFFGNPTYPRCGSTYYPQQRIEQLWDKYGLLLFRTYNDNLNHSDQSSDSITNVDGLNRKKTILLNKELLKLDPNPLAPSAFVFDSRSDMISLYNSLRLKGKVELTSKIDTDFPYNNGNGRLSPGELVGISLNIYNNSNATMAGVQVLGNDWDHVHDASSEACNTFEDNFPLLNEGGHDSTSETYPYSPGDCNYITRDNGTTGDEIAPICFIQKSESSSTKWVLQEKFREHIGLSKNECLSGSSNTKDCFIRVMKGADHASYSKIDPKKTWAQTFSGENGAPIFSSGNIILMEISPWIPPGTSFLCRFRARFTNCDNCWHDENKGNDDYLDYEYSGGNPFKIIHFKFSVID
;
A
#
# COMPACT_ATOMS: atom_id res chain seq x y z
N MET A 1 -22.94 -9.32 -5.10
CA MET A 1 -23.61 -8.32 -5.99
C MET A 1 -22.88 -6.98 -5.89
N LYS A 2 -21.63 -7.00 -6.39
CA LYS A 2 -20.93 -5.95 -7.16
C LYS A 2 -20.69 -4.59 -6.47
N SER A 3 -19.57 -4.53 -5.75
CA SER A 3 -18.88 -3.32 -5.30
C SER A 3 -18.61 -2.35 -6.45
N ILE A 4 -18.74 -1.05 -6.19
CA ILE A 4 -18.62 0.01 -7.18
C ILE A 4 -17.18 0.55 -7.18
N ILE A 5 -16.33 -0.04 -8.02
CA ILE A 5 -15.26 0.71 -8.69
C ILE A 5 -15.71 0.81 -10.16
N TYR A 6 -16.48 1.87 -10.45
CA TYR A 6 -17.03 2.14 -11.78
C TYR A 6 -16.65 3.57 -12.22
N LEU A 7 -15.37 3.72 -12.56
CA LEU A 7 -14.92 4.73 -13.52
C LEU A 7 -14.48 4.00 -14.78
N ILE A 8 -15.46 3.58 -15.59
CA ILE A 8 -15.38 3.24 -17.04
C ILE A 8 -16.80 2.81 -17.51
N TYR A 9 -17.16 3.12 -18.75
CA TYR A 9 -18.44 2.81 -19.43
C TYR A 9 -19.76 3.43 -18.92
N SER A 10 -20.14 4.57 -19.52
CA SER A 10 -21.56 4.90 -19.77
C SER A 10 -21.75 5.91 -20.92
N LYS A 11 -21.89 5.39 -22.16
CA LYS A 11 -22.94 5.73 -23.14
C LYS A 11 -22.59 5.31 -24.56
N THR A 12 -23.40 4.42 -25.15
CA THR A 12 -23.94 4.63 -26.51
C THR A 12 -25.21 3.82 -26.73
N ASN A 13 -26.13 4.36 -27.54
CA ASN A 13 -27.44 3.78 -27.82
C ASN A 13 -27.38 2.71 -28.91
N LYS A 14 -28.18 1.62 -28.79
CA LYS A 14 -29.07 1.16 -29.88
C LYS A 14 -30.16 0.16 -29.47
N ARG A 15 -31.39 0.68 -29.41
CA ARG A 15 -32.70 0.10 -29.78
C ARG A 15 -32.94 -1.43 -29.70
N LYS A 16 -33.85 -1.80 -28.80
CA LYS A 16 -35.01 -2.72 -28.97
C LYS A 16 -34.90 -3.90 -29.95
N LYS A 17 -35.11 -5.10 -29.41
CA LYS A 17 -36.24 -5.96 -29.82
C LYS A 17 -36.73 -6.79 -28.63
N ASP A 18 -38.04 -6.89 -28.50
CA ASP A 18 -38.72 -7.54 -27.39
C ASP A 18 -38.71 -9.08 -27.53
N PHE A 19 -38.58 -9.81 -26.42
CA PHE A 19 -39.19 -11.12 -26.27
C PHE A 19 -39.54 -11.37 -24.80
N LEU A 20 -40.85 -11.43 -24.50
CA LEU A 20 -41.36 -11.94 -23.23
C LEU A 20 -41.22 -13.46 -23.20
N PHE A 21 -40.88 -14.03 -22.04
CA PHE A 21 -41.67 -15.14 -21.47
C PHE A 21 -41.45 -15.25 -19.95
N THR A 22 -42.35 -15.99 -19.29
CA THR A 22 -42.78 -15.76 -17.90
C THR A 22 -42.11 -16.64 -16.83
N ARG A 23 -42.01 -16.11 -15.59
CA ARG A 23 -41.88 -16.91 -14.36
C ARG A 23 -43.01 -17.94 -14.24
N SER A 24 -42.72 -19.19 -13.88
CA SER A 24 -43.52 -19.98 -12.93
C SER A 24 -42.81 -21.28 -12.52
N SER A 25 -42.71 -21.50 -11.19
CA SER A 25 -42.85 -22.78 -10.47
C SER A 25 -42.17 -24.07 -10.97
N PHE A 26 -41.36 -24.69 -10.10
CA PHE A 26 -41.69 -26.03 -9.57
C PHE A 26 -41.00 -26.30 -8.23
N PHE A 27 -41.76 -26.81 -7.25
CA PHE A 27 -41.31 -27.21 -5.91
C PHE A 27 -42.09 -28.48 -5.54
N LYS A 28 -41.52 -29.36 -4.69
CA LYS A 28 -42.02 -30.66 -4.17
C LYS A 28 -41.48 -31.91 -4.90
N PHE A 29 -41.30 -33.07 -4.27
CA PHE A 29 -41.04 -33.49 -2.86
C PHE A 29 -40.81 -35.03 -2.87
N ILE A 30 -40.52 -35.66 -1.69
CA ILE A 30 -40.30 -37.11 -1.35
C ILE A 30 -38.83 -37.28 -0.87
N SER A 31 -38.45 -37.44 0.42
CA SER A 31 -39.09 -38.00 1.65
C SER A 31 -39.16 -39.54 1.59
N PHE A 32 -38.33 -40.33 2.27
CA PHE A 32 -38.37 -40.75 3.70
C PHE A 32 -37.30 -41.87 3.91
N MET A 33 -36.95 -42.42 5.09
CA MET A 33 -37.24 -42.22 6.53
C MET A 33 -36.22 -43.01 7.38
N THR A 34 -35.63 -42.42 8.44
CA THR A 34 -35.39 -43.12 9.74
C THR A 34 -35.18 -42.11 10.88
N MET A 35 -35.50 -42.54 12.10
CA MET A 35 -35.85 -41.67 13.23
C MET A 35 -35.11 -42.08 14.52
N ALA A 36 -34.76 -41.08 15.33
CA ALA A 36 -34.43 -41.15 16.76
C ALA A 36 -33.23 -42.02 17.21
N LEU A 37 -32.14 -41.34 17.58
CA LEU A 37 -31.47 -41.55 18.87
C LEU A 37 -31.13 -40.19 19.47
N PHE A 38 -31.83 -39.82 20.55
CA PHE A 38 -31.43 -38.74 21.46
C PHE A 38 -30.64 -39.35 22.61
N THR A 39 -29.44 -38.83 22.91
CA THR A 39 -29.03 -38.45 24.27
C THR A 39 -27.69 -37.69 24.28
N SER A 40 -27.70 -36.51 24.91
CA SER A 40 -26.60 -35.88 25.65
C SER A 40 -25.19 -35.78 25.05
N SER A 41 -24.89 -34.59 24.51
CA SER A 41 -23.61 -33.89 24.72
C SER A 41 -23.93 -32.44 25.07
N CYS A 42 -23.35 -31.91 26.15
CA CYS A 42 -23.76 -30.61 26.71
C CYS A 42 -23.37 -29.44 25.82
N MET A 43 -24.37 -28.80 25.18
CA MET A 43 -24.24 -27.38 24.87
C MET A 43 -24.32 -26.60 26.20
N LEU A 44 -23.25 -25.88 26.52
CA LEU A 44 -23.33 -24.77 27.46
C LEU A 44 -23.93 -23.58 26.70
N ASP A 45 -25.25 -23.56 26.60
CA ASP A 45 -25.97 -22.32 26.32
C ASP A 45 -25.62 -21.33 27.45
N GLN A 46 -24.84 -20.30 27.12
CA GLN A 46 -24.76 -19.14 28.00
C GLN A 46 -26.16 -18.49 28.01
N PRO A 47 -26.68 -18.08 29.18
CA PRO A 47 -28.03 -17.57 29.25
C PRO A 47 -28.17 -16.31 28.41
N GLU A 48 -29.26 -16.24 27.61
CA GLU A 48 -29.78 -14.95 27.16
C GLU A 48 -30.20 -14.15 28.41
N GLU A 49 -29.29 -13.35 28.95
CA GLU A 49 -29.67 -12.33 29.93
C GLU A 49 -30.64 -11.36 29.27
N GLY A 50 -31.92 -11.46 29.65
CA GLY A 50 -32.98 -10.59 29.17
C GLY A 50 -32.70 -9.14 29.55
N LEU A 51 -32.07 -8.40 28.64
CA LEU A 51 -31.73 -7.00 28.82
C LEU A 51 -33.00 -6.17 29.12
N THR A 52 -33.06 -5.69 30.36
CA THR A 52 -34.00 -4.65 30.78
C THR A 52 -33.87 -3.44 29.85
N LYS A 53 -34.99 -2.75 29.58
CA LYS A 53 -34.99 -1.54 28.74
C LYS A 53 -34.06 -0.48 29.34
N SER A 54 -32.85 -0.35 28.79
CA SER A 54 -31.94 0.74 29.15
C SER A 54 -32.65 2.08 29.03
N PRO A 55 -32.54 2.97 30.03
CA PRO A 55 -33.16 4.29 29.97
C PRO A 55 -32.55 5.07 28.79
N VAL A 56 -33.40 5.63 27.92
CA VAL A 56 -32.94 6.46 26.81
C VAL A 56 -32.37 7.77 27.36
N PHE A 57 -31.05 7.93 27.31
CA PHE A 57 -30.39 9.11 27.83
C PHE A 57 -30.60 10.30 26.90
N LYS A 58 -31.12 11.40 27.48
CA LYS A 58 -31.33 12.65 26.76
C LYS A 58 -30.00 13.38 26.62
N ASN A 59 -29.49 13.54 25.39
CA ASN A 59 -28.35 14.42 25.11
C ASN A 59 -28.83 15.87 24.94
N LEU A 60 -29.06 16.57 26.06
CA LEU A 60 -29.54 17.95 26.08
C LEU A 60 -28.57 18.87 26.82
N PRO A 61 -28.46 20.17 26.47
CA PRO A 61 -27.59 21.12 27.19
C PRO A 61 -27.89 21.25 28.69
N SER A 62 -29.11 20.96 29.14
CA SER A 62 -29.45 20.91 30.57
C SER A 62 -28.85 19.72 31.34
N THR A 63 -28.27 18.74 30.63
CA THR A 63 -27.84 17.44 31.19
C THR A 63 -26.32 17.20 31.15
N VAL A 64 -25.55 18.22 30.75
CA VAL A 64 -24.07 18.18 30.67
C VAL A 64 -23.46 19.49 31.22
N PRO A 65 -22.20 19.49 31.70
CA PRO A 65 -21.45 20.71 32.01
C PRO A 65 -21.08 21.55 30.77
N VAL A 66 -20.58 22.77 30.99
CA VAL A 66 -19.91 23.58 29.95
C VAL A 66 -18.62 22.87 29.51
N GLY A 67 -18.38 22.79 28.20
CA GLY A 67 -17.29 22.06 27.56
C GLY A 67 -17.60 20.61 27.21
N TYR A 68 -18.76 20.08 27.63
CA TYR A 68 -19.07 18.64 27.54
C TYR A 68 -20.25 18.34 26.61
N GLY A 69 -20.30 17.10 26.14
CA GLY A 69 -21.39 16.51 25.38
C GLY A 69 -21.59 15.04 25.77
N ARG A 70 -22.32 14.27 24.97
CA ARG A 70 -22.27 12.81 25.00
C ARG A 70 -22.02 12.31 23.59
N ILE A 71 -21.17 11.30 23.48
CA ILE A 71 -20.87 10.54 22.26
C ILE A 71 -21.11 9.05 22.53
N LEU A 72 -21.13 8.20 21.51
CA LEU A 72 -21.23 6.76 21.72
C LEU A 72 -19.91 6.27 22.34
N LYS A 73 -19.95 5.19 23.14
CA LYS A 73 -18.69 4.60 23.63
C LYS A 73 -18.01 3.75 22.54
N ASP A 74 -18.83 3.13 21.70
CA ASP A 74 -18.48 2.19 20.64
C ASP A 74 -19.57 2.25 19.56
N ASN A 75 -19.48 1.44 18.50
CA ASN A 75 -20.50 1.46 17.46
C ASN A 75 -21.84 0.85 17.94
N PRO A 76 -22.99 1.27 17.36
CA PRO A 76 -24.32 0.77 17.73
C PRO A 76 -24.52 -0.74 17.64
N TYR A 77 -23.80 -1.45 16.75
CA TYR A 77 -23.86 -2.91 16.69
C TYR A 77 -23.40 -3.51 18.03
N ILE A 78 -22.18 -3.16 18.46
CA ILE A 78 -21.59 -3.59 19.72
C ILE A 78 -22.41 -3.12 20.92
N LEU A 79 -22.79 -1.84 20.97
CA LEU A 79 -23.56 -1.27 22.09
C LEU A 79 -24.98 -1.85 22.23
N SER A 80 -25.51 -2.48 21.18
CA SER A 80 -26.82 -3.13 21.21
C SER A 80 -26.81 -4.60 21.62
N GLY A 81 -25.67 -5.28 21.46
CA GLY A 81 -25.57 -6.75 21.55
C GLY A 81 -26.38 -7.50 20.48
N LYS A 82 -26.93 -6.82 19.46
CA LYS A 82 -27.87 -7.40 18.49
C LYS A 82 -27.25 -7.51 17.10
N LYS A 83 -27.22 -8.74 16.59
CA LYS A 83 -26.77 -9.07 15.22
C LYS A 83 -27.62 -8.43 14.10
N GLN A 84 -28.83 -7.98 14.41
CA GLN A 84 -29.70 -7.25 13.50
C GLN A 84 -30.24 -6.00 14.20
N LEU A 85 -29.84 -4.83 13.71
CA LEU A 85 -30.24 -3.53 14.25
C LEU A 85 -30.74 -2.64 13.11
N SER A 86 -31.81 -1.87 13.35
CA SER A 86 -32.41 -1.04 12.31
C SER A 86 -31.51 0.14 11.95
N PRO A 87 -31.35 0.50 10.66
CA PRO A 87 -30.59 1.69 10.25
C PRO A 87 -31.17 3.02 10.77
N ASN A 88 -32.43 3.00 11.23
CA ASN A 88 -33.12 4.15 11.83
C ASN A 88 -33.18 4.06 13.38
N VAL A 89 -32.28 3.29 13.99
CA VAL A 89 -32.20 3.10 15.44
C VAL A 89 -32.01 4.44 16.16
N ASN A 90 -32.61 4.58 17.34
CA ASN A 90 -32.42 5.76 18.17
C ASN A 90 -31.05 5.71 18.88
N LEU A 91 -30.02 6.32 18.31
CA LEU A 91 -28.65 6.36 18.87
C LEU A 91 -28.62 6.83 20.35
N GLY A 92 -29.59 7.66 20.78
CA GLY A 92 -29.72 8.10 22.17
C GLY A 92 -29.96 6.98 23.20
N GLN A 93 -30.36 5.77 22.77
CA GLN A 93 -30.49 4.61 23.66
C GLN A 93 -29.13 3.94 23.98
N PHE A 94 -28.07 4.29 23.24
CA PHE A 94 -26.72 3.73 23.38
C PHE A 94 -25.73 4.69 24.05
N LEU A 95 -26.16 5.91 24.37
CA LEU A 95 -25.35 6.86 25.13
C LEU A 95 -25.20 6.38 26.58
N LYS A 96 -24.00 6.55 27.14
CA LYS A 96 -23.75 6.32 28.58
C LYS A 96 -24.33 7.48 29.44
N PRO A 97 -24.55 7.29 30.75
CA PRO A 97 -25.04 8.35 31.63
C PRO A 97 -24.09 9.57 31.69
N GLY A 98 -22.78 9.30 31.80
CA GLY A 98 -21.73 10.31 31.93
C GLY A 98 -21.50 11.12 30.65
N ALA A 99 -21.09 12.36 30.81
CA ALA A 99 -20.70 13.24 29.71
C ALA A 99 -19.22 13.02 29.34
N ASP A 100 -18.87 13.28 28.08
CA ASP A 100 -17.49 13.32 27.59
C ASP A 100 -17.08 14.78 27.39
N PHE A 101 -15.84 15.12 27.72
CA PHE A 101 -15.28 16.43 27.41
C PHE A 101 -15.07 16.54 25.89
N ILE A 102 -15.56 17.64 25.30
CA ILE A 102 -15.47 17.91 23.86
C ILE A 102 -14.43 19.03 23.69
N THR A 103 -14.82 20.29 23.88
CA THR A 103 -13.89 21.44 23.92
C THR A 103 -14.54 22.64 24.62
N TYR A 104 -13.72 23.55 25.17
CA TYR A 104 -14.16 24.86 25.66
C TYR A 104 -14.23 25.92 24.54
N ASN A 105 -13.72 25.62 23.35
CA ASN A 105 -13.74 26.54 22.21
C ASN A 105 -15.18 26.80 21.72
N GLY A 106 -15.37 27.91 21.00
CA GLY A 106 -16.69 28.28 20.46
C GLY A 106 -17.18 27.36 19.34
N THR A 107 -16.25 26.69 18.66
CA THR A 107 -16.40 25.84 17.47
C THR A 107 -15.75 24.47 17.68
N LEU A 108 -16.02 23.51 16.80
CA LEU A 108 -15.37 22.19 16.79
C LEU A 108 -13.98 22.24 16.12
N GLU A 109 -13.09 23.03 16.70
CA GLU A 109 -11.69 23.22 16.30
C GLU A 109 -10.81 23.26 17.56
N GLU A 110 -9.62 22.65 17.52
CA GLU A 110 -8.72 22.62 18.68
C GLU A 110 -7.24 22.49 18.27
N SER A 111 -6.37 23.01 19.13
CA SER A 111 -4.92 22.90 19.03
C SER A 111 -4.42 21.50 19.41
N CYS A 112 -3.22 21.15 18.98
CA CYS A 112 -2.49 19.99 19.45
C CYS A 112 -1.02 20.41 19.63
N GLU A 113 -0.37 19.96 20.71
CA GLU A 113 1.03 20.29 20.98
C GLU A 113 1.34 21.80 20.86
N SER A 114 2.32 22.16 20.03
CA SER A 114 2.71 23.52 19.70
C SER A 114 1.89 24.15 18.56
N VAL A 115 0.96 23.41 17.94
CA VAL A 115 0.20 23.83 16.74
C VAL A 115 -1.20 24.31 17.10
N SER A 116 -1.43 25.61 16.91
CA SER A 116 -2.76 26.22 17.00
C SER A 116 -3.68 25.74 15.88
N ASN A 117 -4.97 25.58 16.19
CA ASN A 117 -6.01 25.17 15.23
C ASN A 117 -5.67 23.89 14.46
N CYS A 118 -4.93 23.00 15.12
CA CYS A 118 -4.41 21.75 14.58
C CYS A 118 -5.48 20.91 13.88
N TYR A 119 -6.66 20.72 14.45
CA TYR A 119 -7.70 19.92 13.80
C TYR A 119 -9.10 20.47 14.02
N LYS A 120 -9.98 20.20 13.06
CA LYS A 120 -11.39 20.58 13.12
C LYS A 120 -12.33 19.54 12.54
N VAL A 121 -13.60 19.68 12.89
CA VAL A 121 -14.72 18.93 12.31
C VAL A 121 -15.76 19.89 11.75
N LEU A 122 -16.23 19.58 10.55
CA LEU A 122 -17.28 20.28 9.82
C LEU A 122 -18.33 19.28 9.33
N LYS A 123 -19.53 19.77 9.06
CA LYS A 123 -20.62 18.98 8.47
C LYS A 123 -20.28 18.40 7.09
N ASP A 124 -19.73 19.24 6.21
CA ASP A 124 -19.37 18.97 4.80
C ASP A 124 -18.50 20.14 4.27
N LYS A 125 -17.87 20.00 3.11
CA LYS A 125 -16.89 20.96 2.55
C LYS A 125 -17.39 22.41 2.40
N ASN A 126 -18.71 22.60 2.21
CA ASN A 126 -19.34 23.89 1.98
C ASN A 126 -20.18 24.37 3.18
N LYS A 127 -19.69 24.14 4.41
CA LYS A 127 -20.37 24.48 5.67
C LYS A 127 -19.41 25.02 6.72
N ASP A 128 -19.88 26.04 7.43
CA ASP A 128 -19.20 26.60 8.60
C ASP A 128 -19.23 25.64 9.79
N SER A 129 -18.31 25.83 10.75
CA SER A 129 -18.30 25.03 11.98
C SER A 129 -19.50 25.36 12.87
N ILE A 130 -20.09 24.33 13.47
CA ILE A 130 -21.22 24.52 14.40
C ILE A 130 -20.76 25.17 15.71
N GLY A 131 -21.60 26.06 16.24
CA GLY A 131 -21.41 26.68 17.55
C GLY A 131 -22.00 25.84 18.69
N SER A 132 -21.40 25.93 19.88
CA SER A 132 -21.95 25.30 21.09
C SER A 132 -23.24 25.98 21.60
N SER A 133 -24.09 25.23 22.31
CA SER A 133 -25.29 25.78 22.96
C SER A 133 -24.97 26.18 24.40
N ASN A 134 -24.81 27.48 24.67
CA ASN A 134 -24.36 28.01 25.97
C ASN A 134 -23.06 27.37 26.48
N GLY A 135 -22.08 27.15 25.59
CA GLY A 135 -20.83 26.47 25.91
C GLY A 135 -20.94 24.95 26.01
N LYS A 136 -22.04 24.33 25.55
CA LYS A 136 -22.30 22.89 25.70
C LYS A 136 -22.51 22.19 24.36
N TRP A 137 -22.02 20.96 24.28
CA TRP A 137 -21.95 20.15 23.06
C TRP A 137 -22.95 18.98 23.09
N ALA A 138 -24.14 19.19 23.65
CA ALA A 138 -25.18 18.18 23.74
C ALA A 138 -26.28 18.42 22.68
N PHE A 139 -26.21 17.67 21.58
CA PHE A 139 -27.16 17.72 20.47
C PHE A 139 -28.01 16.45 20.39
N ASN A 140 -29.18 16.55 19.75
CA ASN A 140 -30.09 15.43 19.56
C ASN A 140 -29.38 14.29 18.81
N PRO A 141 -29.33 13.05 19.33
CA PRO A 141 -28.62 11.93 18.68
C PRO A 141 -29.11 11.51 17.30
N LYS A 142 -30.18 12.12 16.78
CA LYS A 142 -30.67 11.95 15.40
C LYS A 142 -30.28 13.10 14.46
N SER A 143 -29.51 14.08 14.92
CA SER A 143 -29.16 15.28 14.15
C SER A 143 -27.72 15.22 13.64
N LYS A 144 -27.41 15.99 12.59
CA LYS A 144 -26.06 16.02 12.01
C LYS A 144 -25.06 16.70 12.93
N GLU A 145 -25.53 17.63 13.74
CA GLU A 145 -24.75 18.36 14.75
C GLU A 145 -24.28 17.40 15.85
N PHE A 146 -25.05 16.35 16.16
CA PHE A 146 -24.57 15.24 17.00
C PHE A 146 -23.45 14.46 16.33
N LEU A 147 -23.54 14.14 15.03
CA LEU A 147 -22.48 13.44 14.29
C LEU A 147 -21.18 14.26 14.20
N GLU A 148 -21.29 15.59 14.09
CA GLU A 148 -20.15 16.51 14.15
C GLU A 148 -19.46 16.45 15.53
N VAL A 149 -20.22 16.56 16.64
CA VAL A 149 -19.67 16.41 18.01
C VAL A 149 -19.13 15.00 18.26
N HIS A 150 -19.82 13.98 17.77
CA HIS A 150 -19.41 12.58 17.86
C HIS A 150 -18.04 12.38 17.23
N THR A 151 -17.90 12.84 15.98
CA THR A 151 -16.66 12.76 15.22
C THR A 151 -15.54 13.53 15.91
N PHE A 152 -15.81 14.75 16.39
CA PHE A 152 -14.82 15.53 17.11
C PHE A 152 -14.36 14.84 18.40
N GLY A 153 -15.29 14.30 19.19
CA GLY A 153 -14.97 13.62 20.44
C GLY A 153 -14.14 12.34 20.26
N HIS A 154 -14.38 11.56 19.21
CA HIS A 154 -13.56 10.38 18.89
C HIS A 154 -12.20 10.75 18.30
N LYS A 155 -12.16 11.73 17.39
CA LYS A 155 -10.91 12.28 16.83
C LYS A 155 -9.99 12.83 17.92
N LYS A 156 -10.53 13.60 18.86
CA LYS A 156 -9.81 14.07 20.05
C LYS A 156 -9.19 12.92 20.84
N LYS A 157 -10.00 11.91 21.17
CA LYS A 157 -9.54 10.75 21.97
C LYS A 157 -8.37 10.01 21.32
N ILE A 158 -8.41 9.76 20.00
CA ILE A 158 -7.33 9.05 19.32
C ILE A 158 -6.07 9.91 19.14
N ILE A 159 -6.20 11.21 18.84
CA ILE A 159 -5.06 12.13 18.77
C ILE A 159 -4.35 12.24 20.12
N THR A 160 -5.10 12.41 21.22
CA THR A 160 -4.53 12.43 22.57
C THR A 160 -3.79 11.12 22.88
N LYS A 161 -4.42 9.96 22.65
CA LYS A 161 -3.78 8.67 22.94
C LYS A 161 -2.53 8.42 22.09
N PHE A 162 -2.56 8.77 20.81
CA PHE A 162 -1.42 8.71 19.89
C PHE A 162 -0.23 9.51 20.44
N HIS A 163 -0.45 10.77 20.83
CA HIS A 163 0.60 11.63 21.39
C HIS A 163 1.12 11.20 22.74
N ASP A 164 0.24 10.91 23.68
CA ASP A 164 0.66 10.57 25.04
C ASP A 164 1.51 9.30 24.99
N THR A 165 1.13 8.32 24.17
CA THR A 165 1.92 7.10 23.94
C THR A 165 3.24 7.39 23.22
N LEU A 166 3.22 8.20 22.15
CA LEU A 166 4.42 8.50 21.36
C LEU A 166 5.47 9.28 22.19
N LYS A 167 5.04 10.28 22.97
CA LYS A 167 5.91 11.01 23.92
C LYS A 167 6.49 10.09 24.98
N GLU A 168 5.65 9.25 25.59
CA GLU A 168 6.05 8.29 26.62
C GLU A 168 7.16 7.37 26.09
N LYS A 169 7.01 6.84 24.88
CA LYS A 169 7.95 5.88 24.28
C LYS A 169 9.24 6.54 23.77
N ILE A 170 9.16 7.72 23.18
CA ILE A 170 10.35 8.53 22.85
C ILE A 170 11.12 8.90 24.12
N SER A 171 10.43 9.36 25.17
CA SER A 171 11.06 9.70 26.45
C SER A 171 11.65 8.47 27.14
N PHE A 172 11.03 7.30 27.01
CA PHE A 172 11.63 6.05 27.47
C PHE A 172 12.92 5.74 26.71
N ALA A 173 12.90 5.71 25.38
CA ALA A 173 14.07 5.43 24.55
C ALA A 173 15.24 6.40 24.81
N GLN A 174 14.97 7.68 25.05
CA GLN A 174 15.98 8.70 25.38
C GLN A 174 16.70 8.49 26.73
N ASN A 175 16.07 7.78 27.67
CA ASN A 175 16.64 7.52 29.00
C ASN A 175 17.40 6.19 29.07
N GLU A 176 17.33 5.35 28.05
CA GLU A 176 17.93 4.02 27.98
C GLU A 176 19.21 4.07 27.11
N SER A 177 20.38 3.79 27.70
CA SER A 177 21.69 4.01 27.05
C SER A 177 22.04 3.03 25.92
N ASP A 178 21.36 1.90 25.82
CA ASP A 178 21.49 0.89 24.77
C ASP A 178 20.45 1.04 23.65
N LEU A 179 19.55 2.02 23.74
CA LEU A 179 18.52 2.27 22.73
C LEU A 179 18.86 3.48 21.85
N THR A 180 18.42 3.39 20.60
CA THR A 180 18.40 4.48 19.63
C THR A 180 17.02 4.46 18.99
N SER A 181 16.35 5.62 19.01
CA SER A 181 15.06 5.83 18.36
C SER A 181 15.28 6.45 16.98
N ASP A 182 14.52 5.98 15.99
CA ASP A 182 14.41 6.59 14.66
C ASP A 182 13.47 7.79 14.65
N ILE A 183 12.78 8.04 15.77
CA ILE A 183 11.87 9.16 15.92
C ILE A 183 12.65 10.34 16.53
N PRO A 184 12.63 11.53 15.91
CA PRO A 184 13.39 12.68 16.39
C PRO A 184 13.11 13.02 17.86
N SER A 185 14.20 13.15 18.63
CA SER A 185 14.12 13.48 20.05
C SER A 185 13.49 14.84 20.35
N ASP A 186 13.54 15.76 19.37
CA ASP A 186 12.98 17.10 19.41
C ASP A 186 11.57 17.20 18.78
N LEU A 187 10.92 16.09 18.39
CA LEU A 187 9.64 16.08 17.67
C LEU A 187 8.56 16.99 18.28
N PHE A 188 8.40 16.96 19.60
CA PHE A 188 7.37 17.73 20.32
C PHE A 188 7.83 19.10 20.83
N THR A 189 9.12 19.42 20.72
CA THR A 189 9.72 20.68 21.24
C THR A 189 10.18 21.61 20.12
N SER A 190 10.40 21.06 18.93
CA SER A 190 10.92 21.74 17.75
C SER A 190 9.80 22.25 16.85
N THR A 191 9.98 23.45 16.29
CA THR A 191 9.09 24.01 15.26
C THR A 191 9.46 23.53 13.84
N LYS A 192 10.49 22.68 13.71
CA LYS A 192 10.95 22.07 12.46
C LYS A 192 9.91 21.12 11.86
N TYR A 193 9.24 20.33 12.70
CA TYR A 193 8.31 19.30 12.25
C TYR A 193 6.92 19.88 12.04
N LYS A 194 6.41 19.76 10.80
CA LYS A 194 5.08 20.23 10.44
C LYS A 194 4.09 19.12 10.72
N TYR A 195 3.12 19.43 11.57
CA TYR A 195 2.50 18.42 12.41
C TYR A 195 1.61 17.40 11.67
N TRP A 196 0.96 17.78 10.56
CA TRP A 196 0.15 16.87 9.75
C TRP A 196 0.69 16.62 8.34
N ARG A 197 1.24 17.66 7.70
CA ARG A 197 1.55 17.65 6.26
C ARG A 197 3.02 17.93 6.01
N HIS A 198 3.65 16.97 5.35
CA HIS A 198 4.84 17.15 4.54
C HIS A 198 4.38 17.16 3.08
N SER A 199 4.98 17.99 2.23
CA SER A 199 4.64 18.01 0.82
C SER A 199 4.96 16.68 0.13
N LEU A 200 4.08 16.22 -0.77
CA LEU A 200 4.33 15.03 -1.59
C LEU A 200 4.89 15.39 -2.99
N ASP A 201 4.87 16.69 -3.34
CA ASP A 201 5.24 17.26 -4.65
C ASP A 201 6.23 18.43 -4.55
N GLY A 202 6.81 18.66 -3.36
CA GLY A 202 7.75 19.77 -3.10
C GLY A 202 7.11 21.16 -3.01
N THR A 203 5.79 21.31 -3.25
CA THR A 203 5.09 22.59 -3.10
C THR A 203 4.75 22.87 -1.62
N THR A 204 4.67 24.15 -1.24
CA THR A 204 4.64 24.63 0.15
C THR A 204 3.77 23.82 1.11
N ASP A 205 4.36 23.29 2.19
CA ASP A 205 3.58 22.66 3.26
C ASP A 205 2.63 23.68 3.92
N SER A 206 1.40 23.25 4.16
CA SER A 206 0.36 24.10 4.76
C SER A 206 0.22 23.87 6.27
N ASN A 207 0.15 24.97 7.04
CA ASN A 207 -0.33 24.95 8.44
C ASN A 207 -1.86 24.77 8.50
N GLU A 208 -2.43 23.96 7.60
CA GLU A 208 -3.87 23.75 7.51
C GLU A 208 -4.35 22.75 8.56
N ALA A 209 -5.47 23.08 9.18
CA ALA A 209 -6.14 22.20 10.12
C ALA A 209 -6.57 20.90 9.45
N LEU A 210 -6.22 19.74 10.00
CA LEU A 210 -6.74 18.45 9.57
C LEU A 210 -8.27 18.49 9.69
N THR A 211 -8.96 18.51 8.55
CA THR A 211 -10.39 18.81 8.48
C THR A 211 -11.20 17.55 8.22
N THR A 212 -12.07 17.17 9.16
CA THR A 212 -12.95 16.00 8.98
C THR A 212 -14.37 16.43 8.66
N TYR A 213 -14.92 15.90 7.56
CA TYR A 213 -16.30 16.09 7.15
C TYR A 213 -17.18 14.96 7.69
N ALA A 214 -17.94 15.23 8.75
CA ALA A 214 -18.71 14.22 9.48
C ALA A 214 -19.93 13.68 8.72
N THR A 215 -20.45 14.42 7.72
CA THR A 215 -21.59 13.99 6.90
C THR A 215 -21.35 14.24 5.41
N CYS A 216 -20.16 13.85 4.96
CA CYS A 216 -19.65 14.04 3.60
C CYS A 216 -20.62 13.46 2.55
N SER A 217 -20.70 14.11 1.38
CA SER A 217 -21.60 13.69 0.29
C SER A 217 -21.12 12.48 -0.52
N PHE A 218 -19.95 11.92 -0.20
CA PHE A 218 -19.45 10.67 -0.78
C PHE A 218 -20.32 9.48 -0.33
N LYS A 219 -20.49 8.50 -1.21
CA LYS A 219 -21.38 7.34 -1.00
C LYS A 219 -20.57 6.08 -0.74
N ASP A 220 -21.07 5.26 0.16
CA ASP A 220 -20.62 3.89 0.40
C ASP A 220 -19.10 3.76 0.69
N ASN A 221 -18.46 4.83 1.13
CA ASN A 221 -17.08 4.81 1.60
C ASN A 221 -16.79 5.95 2.60
N ALA A 222 -15.69 5.82 3.31
CA ALA A 222 -14.96 6.93 3.91
C ALA A 222 -13.55 7.00 3.28
N PHE A 223 -12.83 8.10 3.45
CA PHE A 223 -11.41 8.17 3.06
C PHE A 223 -10.68 9.34 3.72
N PHE A 224 -9.37 9.18 3.88
CA PHE A 224 -8.40 10.25 4.06
C PHE A 224 -7.82 10.71 2.71
N SER A 225 -7.55 12.01 2.58
CA SER A 225 -6.85 12.58 1.42
C SER A 225 -5.59 13.33 1.88
N PRO A 226 -4.39 12.81 1.60
CA PRO A 226 -3.13 13.48 1.95
C PRO A 226 -2.89 14.76 1.13
N THR A 227 -3.45 14.86 -0.08
CA THR A 227 -3.35 16.05 -0.93
C THR A 227 -4.07 17.27 -0.34
N THR A 228 -5.17 17.06 0.37
CA THR A 228 -6.02 18.14 0.94
C THR A 228 -6.12 18.12 2.45
N MET A 229 -5.43 17.21 3.14
CA MET A 229 -5.47 17.02 4.60
C MET A 229 -6.91 16.94 5.15
N THR A 230 -7.74 16.15 4.48
CA THR A 230 -9.17 16.01 4.81
C THR A 230 -9.59 14.56 4.96
N LEU A 231 -10.41 14.30 5.97
CA LEU A 231 -11.16 13.05 6.10
C LEU A 231 -12.60 13.27 5.62
N CYS A 232 -13.13 12.39 4.78
CA CYS A 232 -14.51 12.41 4.32
C CYS A 232 -15.25 11.20 4.88
N LEU A 233 -16.13 11.41 5.87
CA LEU A 233 -16.99 10.35 6.40
C LEU A 233 -18.31 10.35 5.63
N GLY A 234 -18.45 9.41 4.70
CA GLY A 234 -19.57 9.33 3.75
C GLY A 234 -20.88 8.83 4.34
N HIS A 235 -21.77 8.40 3.44
CA HIS A 235 -23.11 7.91 3.78
C HIS A 235 -23.50 6.69 2.95
N SER A 236 -24.43 5.89 3.46
CA SER A 236 -24.98 4.76 2.70
C SER A 236 -25.84 5.27 1.53
N SER A 237 -25.59 4.76 0.31
CA SER A 237 -26.46 5.01 -0.85
C SER A 237 -27.84 4.36 -0.69
N GLN A 238 -27.89 3.22 0.01
CA GLN A 238 -29.12 2.50 0.37
C GLN A 238 -29.92 3.27 1.42
N TYR A 239 -29.26 3.85 2.43
CA TYR A 239 -29.89 4.58 3.54
C TYR A 239 -29.33 6.00 3.66
N LYS A 240 -29.91 6.95 2.92
CA LYS A 240 -29.43 8.35 2.83
C LYS A 240 -29.36 9.13 4.16
N SER A 241 -30.01 8.65 5.21
CA SER A 241 -29.96 9.22 6.56
C SER A 241 -28.86 8.63 7.44
N PHE A 242 -28.22 7.55 6.99
CA PHE A 242 -27.17 6.82 7.68
C PHE A 242 -25.79 7.35 7.29
N TYR A 243 -24.98 7.73 8.28
CA TYR A 243 -23.65 8.28 8.07
C TYR A 243 -22.57 7.41 8.70
N PHE A 244 -21.41 7.31 8.04
CA PHE A 244 -20.32 6.44 8.49
C PHE A 244 -19.65 6.97 9.77
N SER A 245 -19.85 8.26 10.07
CA SER A 245 -19.53 8.88 11.37
C SER A 245 -20.34 8.36 12.57
N GLU A 246 -21.35 7.51 12.36
CA GLU A 246 -22.02 6.76 13.43
C GLU A 246 -21.17 5.60 13.98
N ASP A 247 -20.15 5.15 13.25
CA ASP A 247 -19.24 4.07 13.65
C ASP A 247 -17.86 4.64 14.04
N PRO A 248 -17.51 4.68 15.35
CA PRO A 248 -16.20 5.14 15.79
C PRO A 248 -15.01 4.39 15.19
N THR A 249 -15.17 3.12 14.76
CA THR A 249 -14.06 2.35 14.18
C THR A 249 -13.64 2.90 12.81
N ILE A 250 -14.58 3.39 12.00
CA ILE A 250 -14.24 4.12 10.77
C ILE A 250 -13.43 5.37 11.11
N ILE A 251 -13.84 6.14 12.13
CA ILE A 251 -13.14 7.37 12.53
C ILE A 251 -11.70 7.06 12.97
N TYR A 252 -11.48 5.95 13.68
CA TYR A 252 -10.15 5.52 14.08
C TYR A 252 -9.31 5.00 12.92
N HIS A 253 -9.89 4.25 11.99
CA HIS A 253 -9.24 3.78 10.76
C HIS A 253 -8.78 4.95 9.88
N GLU A 254 -9.68 5.90 9.57
CA GLU A 254 -9.34 7.08 8.75
C GLU A 254 -8.29 7.98 9.41
N MET A 255 -8.27 8.05 10.75
CA MET A 255 -7.19 8.71 11.50
C MET A 255 -5.89 7.89 11.46
N GLY A 256 -5.97 6.56 11.37
CA GLY A 256 -4.84 5.66 11.19
C GLY A 256 -4.02 5.96 9.95
N HIS A 257 -4.68 6.24 8.81
CA HIS A 257 -4.01 6.72 7.59
C HIS A 257 -3.24 8.03 7.82
N VAL A 258 -3.79 8.95 8.62
CA VAL A 258 -3.09 10.20 8.99
C VAL A 258 -1.85 9.91 9.84
N PHE A 259 -1.96 9.01 10.82
CA PHE A 259 -0.83 8.65 11.68
C PHE A 259 0.26 7.89 10.92
N ASN A 260 -0.12 7.01 9.98
CA ASN A 260 0.82 6.38 9.05
C ASN A 260 1.61 7.44 8.27
N GLN A 261 0.92 8.44 7.70
CA GLN A 261 1.57 9.53 6.97
C GLN A 261 2.51 10.37 7.87
N ILE A 262 2.12 10.68 9.11
CA ILE A 262 3.00 11.40 10.07
C ILE A 262 4.24 10.57 10.38
N LEU A 263 4.05 9.33 10.84
CA LEU A 263 5.15 8.47 11.30
C LEU A 263 6.15 8.18 10.19
N LEU A 264 5.66 7.94 8.96
CA LEU A 264 6.48 7.72 7.78
C LEU A 264 7.24 8.97 7.32
N ASN A 265 6.84 10.17 7.73
CA ASN A 265 7.48 11.42 7.29
C ASN A 265 8.10 12.24 8.42
N VAL A 266 8.14 11.72 9.64
CA VAL A 266 8.61 12.42 10.84
C VAL A 266 10.05 12.94 10.71
N ASN A 267 10.89 12.28 9.89
CA ASN A 267 12.28 12.66 9.61
C ASN A 267 12.45 13.61 8.42
N ASN A 268 11.40 13.81 7.61
CA ASN A 268 11.47 14.53 6.33
C ASN A 268 11.09 16.01 6.52
N THR A 269 11.72 16.93 5.79
CA THR A 269 11.50 18.39 5.98
C THR A 269 10.92 19.12 4.78
N THR A 270 10.95 18.53 3.58
CA THR A 270 10.43 19.17 2.34
C THR A 270 9.54 18.26 1.52
N THR A 271 9.92 16.98 1.39
CA THR A 271 9.25 16.03 0.49
C THR A 271 9.00 14.73 1.23
N GLY A 272 7.86 14.09 1.02
CA GLY A 272 7.44 12.89 1.73
C GLY A 272 7.07 11.70 0.82
N ILE A 273 6.96 10.54 1.46
CA ILE A 273 6.42 9.30 0.88
C ILE A 273 5.10 8.92 1.56
N ASP A 274 4.39 7.94 1.00
CA ASP A 274 3.08 7.50 1.46
C ASP A 274 2.97 5.96 1.42
N LEU A 275 2.08 5.40 2.22
CA LEU A 275 1.75 3.97 2.16
C LEU A 275 0.64 3.75 1.14
N GLY A 276 1.05 3.60 -0.12
CA GLY A 276 0.21 3.14 -1.23
C GLY A 276 -0.01 4.16 -2.36
N ASP A 277 -0.31 3.64 -3.54
CA ASP A 277 -0.84 4.39 -4.67
C ASP A 277 -2.36 4.18 -4.84
N LEU A 278 -2.92 4.65 -5.96
CA LEU A 278 -4.33 4.57 -6.33
C LEU A 278 -4.96 3.15 -6.39
N PHE A 279 -4.17 2.08 -6.31
CA PHE A 279 -4.55 0.71 -6.68
C PHE A 279 -3.87 -0.32 -5.76
N TYR A 280 -3.91 -1.61 -6.12
CA TYR A 280 -3.15 -2.61 -5.37
C TYR A 280 -1.63 -2.35 -5.45
N ASP A 281 -1.04 -2.16 -4.28
CA ASP A 281 0.36 -2.43 -4.00
C ASP A 281 0.50 -2.95 -2.55
N GLU A 282 1.70 -3.44 -2.18
CA GLU A 282 1.92 -3.95 -0.83
C GLU A 282 2.04 -2.83 0.22
N ALA A 283 2.45 -1.61 -0.15
CA ALA A 283 2.58 -0.48 0.77
C ALA A 283 1.21 -0.02 1.30
N GLY A 284 0.24 0.17 0.41
CA GLY A 284 -1.16 0.48 0.73
C GLY A 284 -1.84 -0.66 1.46
N SER A 285 -1.52 -1.92 1.12
CA SER A 285 -1.98 -3.07 1.89
C SER A 285 -1.48 -3.02 3.34
N ILE A 286 -0.20 -2.70 3.57
CA ILE A 286 0.33 -2.48 4.92
C ILE A 286 -0.38 -1.28 5.60
N GLY A 287 -0.60 -0.19 4.86
CA GLY A 287 -1.33 0.99 5.32
C GLY A 287 -2.74 0.68 5.85
N GLU A 288 -3.52 -0.11 5.10
CA GLU A 288 -4.85 -0.59 5.51
C GLU A 288 -4.82 -1.42 6.79
N GLY A 289 -3.89 -2.36 6.90
CA GLY A 289 -3.74 -3.20 8.09
C GLY A 289 -3.31 -2.42 9.35
N LEU A 290 -2.46 -1.41 9.17
CA LEU A 290 -2.10 -0.46 10.22
C LEU A 290 -3.28 0.42 10.63
N ALA A 291 -4.03 0.94 9.66
CA ALA A 291 -5.22 1.75 9.89
C ALA A 291 -6.30 0.97 10.67
N ASP A 292 -6.54 -0.29 10.32
CA ASP A 292 -7.40 -1.19 11.08
C ASP A 292 -6.89 -1.41 12.53
N TYR A 293 -5.58 -1.61 12.72
CA TYR A 293 -5.00 -1.76 14.05
C TYR A 293 -5.21 -0.51 14.94
N PHE A 294 -5.31 0.70 14.37
CA PHE A 294 -5.64 1.90 15.16
C PHE A 294 -7.04 1.87 15.81
N SER A 295 -7.98 1.07 15.29
CA SER A 295 -9.21 0.77 16.03
C SER A 295 -8.94 -0.11 17.27
N TYR A 296 -8.16 -1.18 17.11
CA TYR A 296 -7.75 -2.05 18.21
C TYR A 296 -6.93 -1.28 19.27
N PHE A 297 -6.04 -0.38 18.85
CA PHE A 297 -5.33 0.55 19.73
C PHE A 297 -6.29 1.36 20.61
N MET A 298 -7.46 1.75 20.10
CA MET A 298 -8.44 2.54 20.86
C MET A 298 -9.41 1.72 21.72
N ASN A 299 -9.83 0.53 21.28
CA ASN A 299 -10.92 -0.22 21.92
C ASN A 299 -10.60 -1.69 22.29
N LYS A 300 -9.45 -2.22 21.85
CA LYS A 300 -8.99 -3.61 22.02
C LYS A 300 -9.97 -4.67 21.51
N ARG A 301 -10.79 -4.33 20.51
CA ARG A 301 -11.72 -5.26 19.86
C ARG A 301 -11.12 -5.75 18.55
N PRO A 302 -11.01 -7.08 18.33
CA PRO A 302 -10.41 -7.64 17.13
C PRO A 302 -11.40 -7.72 15.94
N HIS A 303 -12.23 -6.69 15.76
CA HIS A 303 -13.23 -6.59 14.68
C HIS A 303 -13.58 -5.12 14.47
N VAL A 304 -13.66 -4.68 13.21
CA VAL A 304 -13.95 -3.30 12.81
C VAL A 304 -15.11 -3.19 11.81
N PHE A 305 -15.75 -2.01 11.82
CA PHE A 305 -16.81 -1.57 10.91
C PHE A 305 -18.13 -2.34 10.96
N GLU A 306 -18.42 -3.05 12.05
CA GLU A 306 -19.60 -3.93 12.16
C GLU A 306 -20.93 -3.17 11.98
N TRP A 307 -20.95 -1.87 12.27
CA TRP A 307 -22.15 -1.05 12.15
C TRP A 307 -22.32 -0.41 10.79
N ALA A 308 -21.26 0.16 10.21
CA ALA A 308 -21.34 0.89 8.95
C ALA A 308 -21.02 0.01 7.73
N LEU A 309 -19.74 -0.31 7.45
CA LEU A 309 -19.37 -1.09 6.27
C LEU A 309 -19.92 -2.53 6.33
N GLY A 310 -19.93 -3.14 7.51
CA GLY A 310 -20.46 -4.49 7.74
C GLY A 310 -21.95 -4.62 7.43
N LEU A 311 -22.79 -3.76 8.03
CA LEU A 311 -24.25 -3.87 7.90
C LEU A 311 -24.79 -3.55 6.50
N PHE A 312 -24.12 -2.66 5.76
CA PHE A 312 -24.63 -2.14 4.48
C PHE A 312 -23.87 -2.61 3.24
N LEU A 313 -22.59 -2.93 3.37
CA LEU A 313 -21.73 -3.28 2.24
C LEU A 313 -21.13 -4.69 2.35
N ASN A 314 -21.39 -5.41 3.45
CA ASN A 314 -20.76 -6.71 3.75
C ASN A 314 -19.23 -6.59 3.71
N ALA A 315 -18.70 -5.56 4.38
CA ALA A 315 -17.28 -5.17 4.36
C ALA A 315 -16.74 -4.81 5.76
N SER A 316 -17.27 -5.44 6.82
CA SER A 316 -16.63 -5.48 8.13
C SER A 316 -15.40 -6.39 8.09
N ARG A 317 -14.38 -6.10 8.90
CA ARG A 317 -13.11 -6.87 8.89
C ARG A 317 -12.78 -7.41 10.28
N PRO A 318 -12.50 -8.71 10.43
CA PRO A 318 -11.90 -9.26 11.64
C PRO A 318 -10.40 -8.92 11.68
N LEU A 319 -9.85 -8.83 12.89
CA LEU A 319 -8.41 -8.65 13.15
C LEU A 319 -7.83 -9.85 13.93
N LYS A 320 -8.54 -10.99 13.91
CA LYS A 320 -8.16 -12.23 14.59
C LYS A 320 -8.83 -13.43 13.93
N GLU A 321 -8.05 -14.46 13.68
CA GLU A 321 -8.42 -15.65 12.90
C GLU A 321 -9.55 -16.46 13.56
N THR A 322 -9.77 -16.29 14.86
CA THR A 322 -10.86 -16.94 15.60
C THR A 322 -12.22 -16.26 15.40
N ASP A 323 -12.33 -15.18 14.62
CA ASP A 323 -13.64 -14.60 14.31
C ASP A 323 -14.44 -15.52 13.37
N ARG A 324 -15.71 -15.70 13.73
CA ARG A 324 -16.70 -16.53 13.01
C ARG A 324 -17.03 -16.07 11.57
N MET A 325 -16.49 -14.92 11.13
CA MET A 325 -16.57 -14.48 9.73
C MET A 325 -15.63 -15.28 8.83
N HIS A 326 -14.52 -15.81 9.36
CA HIS A 326 -13.61 -16.62 8.58
C HIS A 326 -14.26 -17.93 8.09
N ALA A 327 -13.70 -18.47 7.01
CA ALA A 327 -14.10 -19.77 6.49
C ALA A 327 -13.74 -20.90 7.48
N PRO A 328 -14.53 -21.99 7.54
CA PRO A 328 -14.23 -23.12 8.41
C PRO A 328 -12.82 -23.68 8.20
N GLY A 329 -12.09 -23.91 9.29
CA GLY A 329 -10.71 -24.41 9.28
C GLY A 329 -9.64 -23.33 9.48
N ILE A 330 -10.02 -22.05 9.52
CA ILE A 330 -9.17 -20.93 9.93
C ILE A 330 -9.34 -20.70 11.44
N ASP A 331 -8.23 -20.65 12.18
CA ASP A 331 -8.19 -20.27 13.59
C ASP A 331 -6.76 -19.81 14.01
N SER A 332 -6.54 -19.63 15.32
CA SER A 332 -5.28 -19.16 15.90
C SER A 332 -4.22 -20.25 16.15
N SER A 333 -4.47 -21.51 15.76
CA SER A 333 -3.48 -22.59 15.84
C SER A 333 -2.48 -22.53 14.68
N ASP A 334 -1.28 -23.04 14.90
CA ASP A 334 -0.14 -22.77 14.01
C ASP A 334 -0.39 -23.25 12.56
N ASP A 335 -1.06 -24.39 12.37
CA ASP A 335 -1.33 -24.95 11.04
C ASP A 335 -2.58 -24.34 10.35
N SER A 336 -3.51 -23.75 11.12
CA SER A 336 -4.78 -23.20 10.61
C SER A 336 -4.80 -21.67 10.42
N ARG A 337 -3.77 -20.96 10.88
CA ARG A 337 -3.62 -19.53 10.54
C ARG A 337 -3.43 -19.33 9.04
N LEU A 338 -4.26 -18.45 8.47
CA LEU A 338 -3.97 -17.81 7.19
C LEU A 338 -2.59 -17.14 7.23
N SER A 339 -1.89 -17.14 6.10
CA SER A 339 -0.54 -16.61 5.97
C SER A 339 -0.35 -15.90 4.64
N TYR A 340 0.70 -15.09 4.53
CA TYR A 340 1.23 -14.65 3.24
C TYR A 340 1.65 -15.90 2.44
N PRO A 341 1.37 -15.95 1.11
CA PRO A 341 0.65 -14.97 0.30
C PRO A 341 -0.86 -15.26 0.14
N ASN A 342 -1.43 -16.19 0.90
CA ASN A 342 -2.84 -16.58 0.79
C ASN A 342 -3.81 -15.45 1.18
N TYR A 343 -3.41 -14.56 2.10
CA TYR A 343 -4.19 -13.38 2.49
C TYR A 343 -4.43 -12.37 1.35
N LEU A 344 -3.57 -12.34 0.32
CA LEU A 344 -3.49 -11.21 -0.65
C LEU A 344 -4.71 -11.03 -1.55
N CYS A 345 -5.64 -11.98 -1.53
CA CYS A 345 -6.94 -11.83 -2.20
C CYS A 345 -8.11 -12.38 -1.37
N TYR A 346 -7.90 -12.63 -0.08
CA TYR A 346 -8.88 -13.28 0.79
C TYR A 346 -9.83 -12.26 1.44
N ASP A 347 -11.10 -12.29 1.04
CA ASP A 347 -12.17 -11.57 1.73
C ASP A 347 -12.94 -12.52 2.68
N PRO A 348 -12.93 -12.30 4.01
CA PRO A 348 -13.73 -13.10 4.93
C PRO A 348 -15.24 -12.93 4.70
N ASN A 349 -15.69 -11.84 4.07
CA ASN A 349 -17.10 -11.63 3.74
C ASN A 349 -17.55 -12.42 2.49
N ASN A 350 -16.61 -12.81 1.61
CA ASN A 350 -16.85 -13.65 0.42
C ASN A 350 -15.69 -14.67 0.22
N PRO A 351 -15.49 -15.67 1.10
CA PRO A 351 -14.27 -16.50 1.12
C PRO A 351 -14.02 -17.41 -0.10
N SER A 352 -14.97 -17.47 -1.04
CA SER A 352 -14.84 -18.19 -2.32
C SER A 352 -14.12 -17.36 -3.39
N ASP A 353 -14.04 -16.05 -3.21
CA ASP A 353 -13.70 -15.10 -4.26
C ASP A 353 -12.28 -14.55 -4.00
N CYS A 354 -11.41 -14.62 -4.99
CA CYS A 354 -10.05 -14.09 -4.93
C CYS A 354 -10.03 -12.71 -5.60
N ILE A 355 -10.03 -11.64 -4.80
CA ILE A 355 -10.08 -10.24 -5.27
C ILE A 355 -8.78 -9.53 -4.90
N GLU A 356 -8.05 -9.03 -5.89
CA GLU A 356 -6.86 -8.19 -5.69
C GLU A 356 -7.27 -6.80 -5.17
N ASP A 357 -7.06 -6.55 -3.87
CA ASP A 357 -7.47 -5.31 -3.19
C ASP A 357 -6.66 -5.11 -1.89
N VAL A 358 -6.28 -3.85 -1.61
CA VAL A 358 -5.42 -3.48 -0.46
C VAL A 358 -6.07 -3.75 0.89
N HIS A 359 -7.39 -3.61 1.01
CA HIS A 359 -8.15 -3.82 2.25
C HIS A 359 -8.25 -5.31 2.61
N TYR A 360 -8.18 -6.20 1.62
CA TYR A 360 -8.14 -7.65 1.83
C TYR A 360 -6.72 -8.11 2.17
N ALA A 361 -5.75 -7.74 1.35
CA ALA A 361 -4.34 -8.06 1.60
C ALA A 361 -3.84 -7.50 2.94
N GLY A 362 -4.26 -6.29 3.31
CA GLY A 362 -3.84 -5.62 4.54
C GLY A 362 -4.29 -6.29 5.84
N GLN A 363 -5.33 -7.12 5.81
CA GLN A 363 -5.80 -7.83 7.01
C GLN A 363 -4.69 -8.68 7.65
N ILE A 364 -3.71 -9.17 6.88
CA ILE A 364 -2.57 -9.92 7.44
C ILE A 364 -1.80 -9.13 8.50
N ILE A 365 -1.62 -7.83 8.30
CA ILE A 365 -0.91 -6.94 9.23
C ILE A 365 -1.79 -6.67 10.45
N GLY A 366 -3.08 -6.41 10.26
CA GLY A 366 -4.03 -6.28 11.37
C GLY A 366 -4.02 -7.50 12.29
N HIS A 367 -4.06 -8.71 11.71
CA HIS A 367 -4.00 -9.98 12.46
C HIS A 367 -2.65 -10.17 13.16
N PHE A 368 -1.53 -9.97 12.44
CA PHE A 368 -0.18 -10.08 13.02
C PHE A 368 0.01 -9.15 14.21
N LEU A 369 -0.43 -7.88 14.10
CA LEU A 369 -0.26 -6.88 15.16
C LEU A 369 -1.12 -7.20 16.40
N VAL A 370 -2.33 -7.71 16.22
CA VAL A 370 -3.16 -8.22 17.34
C VAL A 370 -2.49 -9.42 17.99
N ALA A 371 -1.98 -10.38 17.21
CA ALA A 371 -1.30 -11.56 17.76
C ALA A 371 0.02 -11.20 18.48
N LEU A 372 0.81 -10.25 17.97
CA LEU A 372 1.99 -9.71 18.65
C LEU A 372 1.60 -9.03 19.98
N THR A 373 0.50 -8.27 19.98
CA THR A 373 -0.01 -7.62 21.20
C THR A 373 -0.45 -8.66 22.24
N GLU A 374 -1.15 -9.73 21.82
CA GLU A 374 -1.58 -10.81 22.71
C GLU A 374 -0.42 -11.70 23.19
N ASP A 375 0.61 -11.93 22.36
CA ASP A 375 1.82 -12.64 22.76
C ASP A 375 2.65 -11.80 23.74
N PHE A 376 2.73 -10.47 23.59
CA PHE A 376 3.28 -9.60 24.63
C PHE A 376 2.50 -9.71 25.95
N THR A 377 1.16 -9.62 25.94
CA THR A 377 0.38 -9.78 27.18
C THR A 377 0.62 -11.14 27.85
N SER A 378 0.69 -12.23 27.07
CA SER A 378 0.72 -13.60 27.61
C SER A 378 2.13 -14.13 27.91
N TYR A 379 3.14 -13.80 27.10
CA TYR A 379 4.52 -14.25 27.29
C TYR A 379 5.35 -13.28 28.14
N CYS A 380 5.26 -11.96 27.91
CA CYS A 380 5.97 -10.98 28.75
C CYS A 380 5.29 -10.76 30.12
N GLY A 381 4.02 -11.16 30.26
CA GLY A 381 3.24 -10.93 31.48
C GLY A 381 2.96 -9.44 31.77
N ILE A 382 3.10 -8.58 30.76
CA ILE A 382 2.77 -7.15 30.85
C ILE A 382 1.27 -6.94 30.65
N ASP A 383 0.73 -5.83 31.13
CA ASP A 383 -0.69 -5.57 30.98
C ASP A 383 -1.08 -5.29 29.51
N SER A 384 -2.37 -5.43 29.22
CA SER A 384 -2.91 -5.29 27.88
C SER A 384 -2.87 -3.85 27.34
N GLU A 385 -2.83 -2.82 28.19
CA GLU A 385 -2.62 -1.43 27.72
C GLU A 385 -1.17 -1.23 27.31
N GLU A 386 -0.24 -1.66 28.16
CA GLU A 386 1.19 -1.58 27.89
C GLU A 386 1.61 -2.41 26.66
N SER A 387 0.99 -3.58 26.47
CA SER A 387 1.15 -4.39 25.24
C SER A 387 0.76 -3.60 23.98
N VAL A 388 -0.40 -2.93 24.01
CA VAL A 388 -0.89 -2.10 22.89
C VAL A 388 0.06 -0.93 22.62
N LYS A 389 0.59 -0.29 23.67
CA LYS A 389 1.59 0.78 23.53
C LYS A 389 2.91 0.28 22.95
N ASN A 390 3.37 -0.90 23.34
CA ASN A 390 4.61 -1.50 22.84
C ASN A 390 4.50 -1.91 21.37
N THR A 391 3.38 -2.49 20.95
CA THR A 391 3.12 -2.74 19.53
C THR A 391 3.02 -1.43 18.73
N PHE A 392 2.36 -0.39 19.26
CA PHE A 392 2.36 0.94 18.64
C PHE A 392 3.76 1.58 18.56
N TRP A 393 4.61 1.39 19.57
CA TRP A 393 6.00 1.87 19.54
C TRP A 393 6.79 1.20 18.41
N LEU A 394 6.67 -0.12 18.25
CA LEU A 394 7.30 -0.86 17.16
C LEU A 394 6.81 -0.40 15.79
N ILE A 395 5.50 -0.14 15.61
CA ILE A 395 4.96 0.47 14.39
C ILE A 395 5.60 1.84 14.15
N SER A 396 5.65 2.68 15.17
CA SER A 396 6.13 4.07 15.06
C SER A 396 7.60 4.14 14.63
N GLU A 397 8.45 3.34 15.25
CA GLU A 397 9.89 3.27 14.95
C GLU A 397 10.15 2.63 13.59
N SER A 398 9.37 1.61 13.20
CA SER A 398 9.49 0.96 11.90
C SER A 398 9.12 1.88 10.74
N LEU A 399 8.03 2.66 10.88
CA LEU A 399 7.64 3.66 9.90
C LEU A 399 8.61 4.84 9.87
N ALA A 400 9.07 5.31 11.04
CA ALA A 400 10.03 6.41 11.13
C ALA A 400 11.38 6.07 10.49
N GLU A 401 11.83 4.81 10.56
CA GLU A 401 13.03 4.30 9.89
C GLU A 401 12.83 4.19 8.37
N MET A 402 11.82 3.44 7.89
CA MET A 402 11.54 3.30 6.45
C MET A 402 11.24 4.64 5.76
N GLY A 403 10.84 5.63 6.54
CA GLY A 403 10.55 7.01 6.14
C GLY A 403 11.75 7.91 5.83
N GLN A 404 12.98 7.54 6.19
CA GLN A 404 14.13 8.46 6.20
C GLN A 404 14.70 8.73 4.79
N LEU A 405 14.17 9.75 4.11
CA LEU A 405 14.58 10.10 2.73
C LEU A 405 15.95 10.79 2.64
N SER A 406 16.42 11.41 3.71
CA SER A 406 17.67 12.18 3.78
C SER A 406 18.79 11.48 4.55
N ASN A 407 18.55 10.26 5.03
CA ASN A 407 19.59 9.45 5.66
C ASN A 407 20.29 8.60 4.58
N PRO A 408 21.59 8.83 4.28
CA PRO A 408 22.32 8.06 3.26
C PRO A 408 22.43 6.57 3.61
N LYS A 409 22.16 6.19 4.87
CA LYS A 409 22.08 4.79 5.33
C LYS A 409 20.75 4.08 5.06
N VAL A 410 19.74 4.76 4.50
CA VAL A 410 18.37 4.23 4.34
C VAL A 410 17.82 4.42 2.93
N ASN A 411 18.34 5.42 2.22
CA ASN A 411 18.15 5.65 0.80
C ASN A 411 19.46 6.20 0.21
N LEU A 412 19.70 5.94 -1.08
CA LEU A 412 20.93 6.35 -1.77
C LEU A 412 21.27 7.84 -1.63
N GLY A 413 22.27 8.13 -0.80
CA GLY A 413 23.41 9.04 -1.05
C GLY A 413 23.19 10.53 -1.33
N ASP A 414 22.04 10.96 -1.86
CA ASP A 414 21.82 12.32 -2.33
C ASP A 414 21.06 13.18 -1.30
N SER A 415 21.62 14.35 -1.04
CA SER A 415 21.02 15.45 -0.28
C SER A 415 19.84 16.12 -0.99
N SER A 416 19.63 15.87 -2.28
CA SER A 416 18.45 16.34 -3.01
C SER A 416 17.27 15.37 -2.81
N ASN A 417 16.27 15.84 -2.04
CA ASN A 417 15.11 15.03 -1.62
C ASN A 417 14.22 14.54 -2.78
N ASP A 418 14.45 14.98 -4.02
CA ASP A 418 13.64 14.61 -5.18
C ASP A 418 14.00 13.20 -5.70
N HIS A 419 15.29 12.81 -5.65
CA HIS A 419 15.72 11.49 -6.11
C HIS A 419 15.36 10.38 -5.12
N SER A 420 15.57 10.59 -3.81
CA SER A 420 15.22 9.61 -2.78
C SER A 420 13.73 9.31 -2.71
N THR A 421 12.85 10.26 -3.05
CA THR A 421 11.40 9.98 -3.17
C THR A 421 11.06 9.10 -4.35
N THR A 422 11.73 9.26 -5.50
CA THR A 422 11.55 8.36 -6.65
C THR A 422 12.02 6.96 -6.30
N TRP A 423 13.20 6.87 -5.68
CA TRP A 423 13.81 5.64 -5.21
C TRP A 423 12.88 4.86 -4.26
N ALA A 424 12.39 5.52 -3.21
CA ALA A 424 11.48 4.95 -2.23
C ALA A 424 10.04 4.69 -2.76
N ARG A 425 9.68 5.21 -3.93
CA ARG A 425 8.37 4.95 -4.57
C ARG A 425 8.42 3.80 -5.59
N SER A 426 9.46 3.72 -6.43
CA SER A 426 9.54 2.69 -7.49
C SER A 426 10.67 1.68 -7.32
N ILE A 427 11.91 2.11 -7.01
CA ILE A 427 13.08 1.22 -7.07
C ILE A 427 13.28 0.37 -5.80
N THR A 428 12.95 0.86 -4.61
CA THR A 428 12.90 0.08 -3.35
C THR A 428 11.69 0.44 -2.46
N PRO A 429 10.44 0.39 -2.97
CA PRO A 429 9.25 0.64 -2.17
C PRO A 429 9.10 -0.26 -0.95
N ILE A 430 8.33 0.26 0.00
CA ILE A 430 7.86 -0.50 1.16
C ILE A 430 6.97 -1.65 0.66
N ASN A 431 7.28 -2.85 1.11
CA ASN A 431 6.61 -4.09 0.76
C ASN A 431 6.56 -4.99 2.00
N PHE A 432 5.86 -6.14 1.95
CA PHE A 432 5.70 -6.96 3.17
C PHE A 432 7.04 -7.49 3.70
N ARG A 433 8.06 -7.68 2.85
CA ARG A 433 9.41 -8.04 3.30
C ARG A 433 10.07 -6.90 4.08
N ARG A 434 10.18 -5.70 3.49
CA ARG A 434 10.83 -4.53 4.12
C ARG A 434 10.19 -4.18 5.45
N PHE A 435 8.85 -4.13 5.49
CA PHE A 435 8.10 -3.91 6.74
C PHE A 435 8.38 -4.99 7.79
N SER A 436 8.33 -6.28 7.42
CA SER A 436 8.52 -7.37 8.36
C SER A 436 9.96 -7.44 8.87
N GLN A 437 10.97 -7.20 8.02
CA GLN A 437 12.38 -7.18 8.39
C GLN A 437 12.70 -6.01 9.33
N THR A 438 12.31 -4.78 8.99
CA THR A 438 12.48 -3.61 9.87
C THR A 438 11.76 -3.82 11.20
N MET A 439 10.48 -4.23 11.20
CA MET A 439 9.73 -4.40 12.46
C MET A 439 10.25 -5.57 13.30
N ALA A 440 10.74 -6.65 12.68
CA ALA A 440 11.44 -7.72 13.38
C ALA A 440 12.74 -7.21 14.03
N ARG A 441 13.54 -6.40 13.31
CA ARG A 441 14.76 -5.76 13.85
C ARG A 441 14.45 -4.84 15.02
N LYS A 442 13.43 -3.97 14.93
CA LYS A 442 13.00 -3.14 16.08
C LYS A 442 12.51 -3.99 17.26
N THR A 443 11.81 -5.10 16.99
CA THR A 443 11.37 -6.03 18.06
C THR A 443 12.57 -6.66 18.77
N LEU A 444 13.59 -7.09 18.01
CA LEU A 444 14.83 -7.65 18.56
C LEU A 444 15.64 -6.59 19.32
N GLN A 445 15.78 -5.39 18.77
CA GLN A 445 16.50 -4.26 19.35
C GLN A 445 15.90 -3.85 20.72
N PHE A 446 14.58 -3.65 20.79
CA PHE A 446 13.95 -3.14 22.01
C PHE A 446 13.66 -4.24 23.03
N PHE A 447 13.19 -5.41 22.60
CA PHE A 447 12.71 -6.45 23.52
C PHE A 447 13.60 -7.68 23.58
N GLY A 448 14.51 -7.90 22.63
CA GLY A 448 15.32 -9.12 22.51
C GLY A 448 16.58 -9.18 23.38
N ASN A 449 16.99 -8.08 24.02
CA ASN A 449 18.22 -8.05 24.80
C ASN A 449 18.04 -8.67 26.21
N PRO A 450 18.71 -9.78 26.55
CA PRO A 450 18.57 -10.41 27.88
C PRO A 450 19.19 -9.58 29.01
N THR A 451 20.04 -8.60 28.70
CA THR A 451 20.66 -7.68 29.69
C THR A 451 19.68 -6.62 30.17
N TYR A 452 18.74 -6.22 29.30
CA TYR A 452 17.75 -5.19 29.56
C TYR A 452 16.34 -5.76 29.30
N PRO A 453 15.77 -6.52 30.27
CA PRO A 453 14.50 -7.21 30.10
C PRO A 453 13.33 -6.22 30.06
N ARG A 454 12.97 -5.76 28.85
CA ARG A 454 11.83 -4.85 28.59
C ARG A 454 10.52 -5.59 28.30
N CYS A 455 10.56 -6.91 28.18
CA CYS A 455 9.40 -7.79 28.06
C CYS A 455 8.95 -8.22 29.48
N GLY A 456 8.48 -7.24 30.25
CA GLY A 456 8.05 -7.43 31.64
C GLY A 456 9.21 -7.70 32.59
N SER A 457 9.37 -8.96 33.01
CA SER A 457 10.53 -9.43 33.80
C SER A 457 11.49 -10.32 32.98
N THR A 458 11.27 -10.41 31.67
CA THR A 458 12.07 -11.20 30.72
C THR A 458 12.41 -10.39 29.46
N TYR A 459 13.08 -11.01 28.51
CA TYR A 459 13.29 -10.54 27.15
C TYR A 459 12.44 -11.38 26.17
N TYR A 460 12.24 -10.89 24.96
CA TYR A 460 11.46 -11.50 23.87
C TYR A 460 12.41 -12.15 22.85
N PRO A 461 12.67 -13.47 22.92
CA PRO A 461 13.82 -14.08 22.24
C PRO A 461 13.69 -14.05 20.71
N GLN A 462 14.82 -13.96 20.01
CA GLN A 462 14.91 -14.02 18.54
C GLN A 462 14.08 -15.16 17.93
N GLN A 463 14.21 -16.38 18.47
CA GLN A 463 13.43 -17.55 18.03
C GLN A 463 11.90 -17.31 18.09
N ARG A 464 11.41 -16.59 19.11
CA ARG A 464 9.98 -16.28 19.27
C ARG A 464 9.54 -15.21 18.26
N ILE A 465 10.38 -14.22 17.99
CA ILE A 465 10.17 -13.22 16.92
C ILE A 465 10.00 -13.96 15.58
N GLU A 466 10.99 -14.75 15.19
CA GLU A 466 11.00 -15.48 13.91
C GLU A 466 9.80 -16.42 13.76
N GLN A 467 9.47 -17.19 14.81
CA GLN A 467 8.32 -18.09 14.80
C GLN A 467 6.98 -17.35 14.69
N LEU A 468 6.83 -16.15 15.27
CA LEU A 468 5.62 -15.37 15.11
C LEU A 468 5.48 -14.83 13.68
N TRP A 469 6.55 -14.28 13.10
CA TRP A 469 6.52 -13.83 11.69
C TRP A 469 6.27 -15.00 10.72
N ASP A 470 6.88 -16.17 10.94
CA ASP A 470 6.66 -17.33 10.10
C ASP A 470 5.24 -17.91 10.21
N LYS A 471 4.58 -17.87 11.38
CA LYS A 471 3.16 -18.26 11.50
C LYS A 471 2.24 -17.52 10.54
N TYR A 472 2.60 -16.29 10.19
CA TYR A 472 1.94 -15.44 9.20
C TYR A 472 2.59 -15.49 7.80
N GLY A 473 3.62 -16.29 7.56
CA GLY A 473 4.32 -16.37 6.26
C GLY A 473 5.19 -15.14 5.94
N LEU A 474 5.49 -14.31 6.95
CA LEU A 474 6.15 -13.01 6.83
C LEU A 474 7.65 -13.06 7.15
N LEU A 475 8.24 -14.24 7.39
CA LEU A 475 9.69 -14.42 7.61
C LEU A 475 10.46 -14.42 6.27
N LEU A 476 10.26 -13.33 5.51
CA LEU A 476 10.61 -13.12 4.10
C LEU A 476 12.08 -12.72 3.87
N PHE A 477 12.88 -12.72 4.93
CA PHE A 477 14.27 -12.25 4.96
C PHE A 477 15.19 -13.32 5.58
N ARG A 478 16.48 -13.29 5.25
CA ARG A 478 17.52 -14.19 5.80
C ARG A 478 18.33 -13.55 6.93
N THR A 479 18.45 -12.23 6.91
CA THR A 479 19.16 -11.45 7.93
C THR A 479 18.24 -10.36 8.46
N TYR A 480 18.54 -9.86 9.66
CA TYR A 480 17.87 -8.68 10.19
C TYR A 480 18.31 -7.38 9.50
N ASN A 481 19.25 -7.43 8.53
CA ASN A 481 19.77 -6.27 7.80
C ASN A 481 20.21 -5.15 8.76
N ASP A 482 21.24 -5.46 9.54
CA ASP A 482 21.75 -4.58 10.60
C ASP A 482 22.55 -3.38 10.03
N ASN A 483 23.02 -3.49 8.78
CA ASN A 483 23.77 -2.45 8.06
C ASN A 483 22.88 -1.52 7.21
N LEU A 484 21.56 -1.78 7.14
CA LEU A 484 20.58 -1.01 6.37
C LEU A 484 20.96 -0.85 4.89
N ASN A 485 21.52 -1.89 4.25
CA ASN A 485 22.03 -1.88 2.87
C ASN A 485 23.18 -0.87 2.60
N HIS A 486 23.82 -0.32 3.62
CA HIS A 486 24.86 0.72 3.44
C HIS A 486 26.25 0.14 3.16
N SER A 487 26.95 0.66 2.14
CA SER A 487 28.26 0.14 1.69
C SER A 487 29.31 0.10 2.78
N ASP A 488 29.36 1.15 3.60
CA ASP A 488 30.43 1.35 4.58
C ASP A 488 30.19 0.55 5.88
N GLN A 489 29.04 -0.13 5.98
CA GLN A 489 28.65 -0.99 7.10
C GLN A 489 28.69 -2.50 6.72
N SER A 490 29.28 -2.83 5.58
CA SER A 490 29.50 -4.22 5.12
C SER A 490 30.43 -5.05 6.02
N SER A 491 31.05 -4.45 7.04
CA SER A 491 31.82 -5.13 8.09
C SER A 491 31.05 -5.40 9.40
N ASP A 492 29.81 -4.92 9.52
CA ASP A 492 29.02 -5.09 10.75
C ASP A 492 28.58 -6.55 10.94
N SER A 493 28.32 -6.95 12.18
CA SER A 493 27.96 -8.33 12.49
C SER A 493 26.54 -8.66 12.03
N ILE A 494 26.42 -9.52 11.01
CA ILE A 494 25.14 -9.92 10.42
C ILE A 494 24.35 -10.82 11.38
N THR A 495 23.22 -10.33 11.89
CA THR A 495 22.25 -11.14 12.65
C THR A 495 21.44 -11.99 11.69
N ASN A 496 21.69 -13.30 11.71
CA ASN A 496 21.08 -14.29 10.83
C ASN A 496 19.77 -14.84 11.41
N VAL A 497 18.78 -15.08 10.54
CA VAL A 497 17.55 -15.82 10.86
C VAL A 497 17.84 -17.32 10.95
N ASP A 498 17.35 -18.01 11.99
CA ASP A 498 17.44 -19.47 12.05
C ASP A 498 16.49 -20.11 11.01
N GLY A 499 17.07 -20.80 10.04
CA GLY A 499 16.33 -21.50 8.99
C GLY A 499 15.33 -22.53 9.51
N LEU A 500 15.51 -23.07 10.72
CA LEU A 500 14.58 -24.01 11.36
C LEU A 500 13.28 -23.35 11.85
N ASN A 501 13.27 -22.02 12.02
CA ASN A 501 12.07 -21.27 12.37
C ASN A 501 11.21 -20.93 11.15
N ARG A 502 11.72 -21.10 9.92
CA ARG A 502 10.97 -20.89 8.66
C ARG A 502 10.26 -22.17 8.21
N LYS A 503 9.01 -22.35 8.60
CA LYS A 503 8.17 -23.53 8.33
C LYS A 503 7.06 -23.26 7.32
N LYS A 504 6.50 -22.05 7.29
CA LYS A 504 5.47 -21.63 6.33
C LYS A 504 5.98 -20.72 5.21
N THR A 505 6.94 -19.84 5.50
CA THR A 505 7.39 -18.86 4.52
C THR A 505 8.21 -19.54 3.42
N ILE A 506 7.77 -19.41 2.17
CA ILE A 506 8.45 -19.98 1.00
C ILE A 506 9.17 -18.86 0.24
N LEU A 507 10.50 -18.95 0.15
CA LEU A 507 11.33 -18.11 -0.71
C LEU A 507 11.56 -18.81 -2.06
N LEU A 508 11.55 -18.05 -3.16
CA LEU A 508 11.67 -18.58 -4.53
C LEU A 508 12.77 -17.87 -5.32
N ASN A 509 13.39 -18.56 -6.27
CA ASN A 509 14.40 -17.93 -7.13
C ASN A 509 13.74 -17.07 -8.23
N LYS A 510 14.31 -15.89 -8.52
CA LYS A 510 13.85 -14.95 -9.56
C LYS A 510 13.77 -15.56 -10.96
N GLU A 511 14.62 -16.55 -11.26
CA GLU A 511 14.62 -17.29 -12.53
C GLU A 511 13.35 -18.10 -12.79
N LEU A 512 12.47 -18.21 -11.82
CA LEU A 512 11.16 -18.84 -11.99
C LEU A 512 10.11 -17.86 -12.54
N LEU A 513 10.34 -16.54 -12.46
CA LEU A 513 9.49 -15.52 -13.08
C LEU A 513 9.90 -15.31 -14.54
N LYS A 514 8.98 -15.50 -15.48
CA LYS A 514 9.21 -15.37 -16.94
C LYS A 514 8.03 -14.70 -17.61
N LEU A 515 8.08 -14.48 -18.92
CA LEU A 515 6.87 -14.30 -19.74
C LEU A 515 6.17 -15.64 -19.93
N ASP A 516 4.88 -15.62 -20.29
CA ASP A 516 4.09 -16.80 -20.64
C ASP A 516 4.84 -17.68 -21.66
N PRO A 517 5.14 -18.95 -21.33
CA PRO A 517 5.91 -19.83 -22.20
C PRO A 517 5.13 -20.34 -23.42
N ASN A 518 3.81 -20.06 -23.52
CA ASN A 518 3.01 -20.42 -24.68
C ASN A 518 3.35 -19.52 -25.89
N PRO A 519 3.87 -20.06 -27.01
CA PRO A 519 4.24 -19.26 -28.19
C PRO A 519 3.06 -18.54 -28.89
N LEU A 520 1.82 -18.89 -28.54
CA LEU A 520 0.60 -18.24 -29.03
C LEU A 520 0.03 -17.20 -28.05
N ALA A 521 0.58 -17.09 -26.84
CA ALA A 521 0.19 -16.06 -25.90
C ALA A 521 0.90 -14.74 -26.22
N PRO A 522 0.26 -13.58 -26.01
CA PRO A 522 0.92 -12.30 -26.13
C PRO A 522 1.97 -12.14 -25.01
N SER A 523 3.09 -11.48 -25.32
CA SER A 523 4.12 -11.09 -24.33
C SER A 523 3.64 -10.00 -23.38
N ALA A 524 2.70 -9.15 -23.84
CA ALA A 524 2.05 -8.12 -23.05
C ALA A 524 0.65 -7.82 -23.56
N PHE A 525 -0.20 -7.31 -22.68
CA PHE A 525 -1.47 -6.68 -23.01
C PHE A 525 -1.23 -5.19 -23.25
N VAL A 526 -1.77 -4.68 -24.36
CA VAL A 526 -1.61 -3.28 -24.80
C VAL A 526 -2.96 -2.57 -24.70
N PHE A 527 -2.96 -1.39 -24.10
CA PHE A 527 -4.12 -0.54 -23.90
C PHE A 527 -3.92 0.77 -24.67
N ASP A 528 -4.59 0.91 -25.80
CA ASP A 528 -4.51 2.07 -26.70
C ASP A 528 -5.89 2.72 -26.95
N SER A 529 -6.93 2.29 -26.22
CA SER A 529 -8.29 2.81 -26.30
C SER A 529 -8.37 4.28 -25.84
N ARG A 530 -8.70 5.20 -26.76
CA ARG A 530 -8.78 6.65 -26.49
C ARG A 530 -9.57 7.03 -25.23
N SER A 531 -10.74 6.44 -25.00
CA SER A 531 -11.56 6.76 -23.82
C SER A 531 -10.88 6.38 -22.52
N ASP A 532 -10.14 5.27 -22.54
CA ASP A 532 -9.59 4.64 -21.36
C ASP A 532 -8.25 5.32 -21.03
N MET A 533 -7.45 5.66 -22.05
CA MET A 533 -6.24 6.47 -21.91
C MET A 533 -6.53 7.90 -21.44
N ILE A 534 -7.57 8.57 -21.95
CA ILE A 534 -8.03 9.87 -21.42
C ILE A 534 -8.42 9.74 -19.94
N SER A 535 -9.14 8.67 -19.56
CA SER A 535 -9.59 8.47 -18.19
C SER A 535 -8.44 8.20 -17.23
N LEU A 536 -7.50 7.35 -17.64
CA LEU A 536 -6.29 6.98 -16.91
C LEU A 536 -5.34 8.16 -16.74
N TYR A 537 -4.95 8.83 -17.83
CA TYR A 537 -4.05 9.98 -17.76
C TYR A 537 -4.60 11.08 -16.84
N ASN A 538 -5.91 11.39 -16.93
CA ASN A 538 -6.50 12.40 -16.06
C ASN A 538 -6.56 11.96 -14.58
N SER A 539 -6.76 10.68 -14.26
CA SER A 539 -6.79 10.22 -12.87
C SER A 539 -5.41 10.34 -12.19
N LEU A 540 -4.34 10.02 -12.92
CA LEU A 540 -2.95 10.15 -12.46
C LEU A 540 -2.50 11.62 -12.42
N ARG A 541 -2.78 12.39 -13.47
CA ARG A 541 -2.44 13.83 -13.57
C ARG A 541 -3.09 14.65 -12.47
N LEU A 542 -4.35 14.38 -12.11
CA LEU A 542 -5.04 15.08 -11.01
C LEU A 542 -4.42 14.83 -9.63
N LYS A 543 -3.56 13.81 -9.49
CA LYS A 543 -2.75 13.54 -8.30
C LYS A 543 -1.29 14.01 -8.41
N GLY A 544 -0.92 14.70 -9.49
CA GLY A 544 0.47 15.12 -9.74
C GLY A 544 1.42 13.95 -10.04
N LYS A 545 0.91 12.77 -10.41
CA LYS A 545 1.73 11.56 -10.60
C LYS A 545 2.45 11.51 -11.95
N VAL A 546 1.87 12.07 -13.01
CA VAL A 546 2.40 11.95 -14.39
C VAL A 546 2.35 13.28 -15.16
N GLU A 547 3.31 13.47 -16.06
CA GLU A 547 3.37 14.60 -17.00
C GLU A 547 3.67 14.12 -18.43
N LEU A 548 2.80 14.53 -19.36
CA LEU A 548 2.88 14.21 -20.80
C LEU A 548 3.84 15.18 -21.51
N THR A 549 4.58 14.69 -22.49
CA THR A 549 5.43 15.53 -23.35
C THR A 549 4.60 16.43 -24.27
N SER A 550 5.25 17.49 -24.78
CA SER A 550 4.70 18.35 -25.83
C SER A 550 4.53 17.66 -27.21
N LYS A 551 4.83 16.35 -27.32
CA LYS A 551 4.78 15.59 -28.58
C LYS A 551 3.57 14.68 -28.71
N ILE A 552 2.86 14.42 -27.61
CA ILE A 552 1.64 13.64 -27.60
C ILE A 552 0.47 14.59 -27.33
N ASP A 553 -0.53 14.56 -28.21
CA ASP A 553 -1.71 15.42 -28.08
C ASP A 553 -2.58 14.98 -26.89
N THR A 554 -2.93 15.91 -26.01
CA THR A 554 -3.66 15.59 -24.75
C THR A 554 -5.09 15.05 -24.92
N ASP A 555 -5.65 15.12 -26.13
CA ASP A 555 -6.92 14.49 -26.47
C ASP A 555 -6.76 13.09 -27.08
N PHE A 556 -5.52 12.62 -27.24
CA PHE A 556 -5.14 11.28 -27.73
C PHE A 556 -5.83 10.89 -29.05
N PRO A 557 -5.60 11.61 -30.16
CA PRO A 557 -6.31 11.40 -31.42
C PRO A 557 -5.85 10.16 -32.19
N TYR A 558 -4.61 9.71 -32.00
CA TYR A 558 -4.02 8.52 -32.65
C TYR A 558 -4.43 7.20 -32.00
N ASN A 559 -4.69 7.23 -30.69
CA ASN A 559 -5.18 6.12 -29.88
C ASN A 559 -6.47 5.53 -30.45
N ASN A 560 -6.40 4.31 -30.98
CA ASN A 560 -7.46 3.77 -31.85
C ASN A 560 -8.13 2.47 -31.34
N GLY A 561 -7.56 1.81 -30.32
CA GLY A 561 -8.11 0.61 -29.69
C GLY A 561 -7.81 -0.70 -30.43
N ASN A 562 -6.72 -0.77 -31.19
CA ASN A 562 -6.32 -1.96 -31.96
C ASN A 562 -5.47 -2.97 -31.14
N GLY A 563 -5.04 -2.62 -29.92
CA GLY A 563 -4.19 -3.47 -29.07
C GLY A 563 -2.76 -3.62 -29.57
N ARG A 564 -2.24 -2.63 -30.31
CA ARG A 564 -0.86 -2.50 -30.80
C ARG A 564 -0.30 -1.13 -30.42
N LEU A 565 0.93 -0.86 -30.83
CA LEU A 565 1.62 0.42 -30.58
C LEU A 565 1.79 1.15 -31.92
N SER A 566 1.19 2.32 -32.04
CA SER A 566 1.22 3.16 -33.25
C SER A 566 1.84 4.54 -32.98
N PRO A 567 2.39 5.23 -34.00
CA PRO A 567 3.03 6.54 -33.80
C PRO A 567 2.05 7.61 -33.27
N GLY A 568 2.47 8.38 -32.26
CA GLY A 568 1.70 9.47 -31.68
C GLY A 568 0.75 9.07 -30.54
N GLU A 569 0.77 7.81 -30.10
CA GLU A 569 -0.09 7.30 -29.04
C GLU A 569 0.52 7.47 -27.63
N LEU A 570 -0.38 7.56 -26.64
CA LEU A 570 -0.08 7.17 -25.27
C LEU A 570 -0.63 5.75 -25.06
N VAL A 571 0.21 4.77 -24.73
CA VAL A 571 -0.21 3.38 -24.54
C VAL A 571 0.03 2.89 -23.11
N GLY A 572 -0.87 2.05 -22.61
CA GLY A 572 -0.65 1.25 -21.41
C GLY A 572 -0.11 -0.14 -21.77
N ILE A 573 0.83 -0.66 -20.99
CA ILE A 573 1.45 -1.98 -21.15
C ILE A 573 1.36 -2.76 -19.84
N SER A 574 0.82 -3.98 -19.89
CA SER A 574 0.89 -4.95 -18.80
C SER A 574 1.55 -6.24 -19.31
N LEU A 575 2.73 -6.60 -18.78
CA LEU A 575 3.45 -7.79 -19.23
C LEU A 575 2.70 -9.07 -18.84
N ASN A 576 2.64 -10.06 -19.74
CA ASN A 576 2.01 -11.35 -19.46
C ASN A 576 2.97 -12.28 -18.69
N ILE A 577 3.26 -11.87 -17.45
CA ILE A 577 4.20 -12.53 -16.54
C ILE A 577 3.65 -13.86 -15.99
N TYR A 578 4.54 -14.84 -15.89
CA TYR A 578 4.27 -16.25 -15.60
C TYR A 578 5.13 -16.76 -14.44
N ASN A 579 4.50 -17.45 -13.50
CA ASN A 579 5.15 -18.12 -12.38
C ASN A 579 5.46 -19.58 -12.74
N ASN A 580 6.73 -19.86 -13.08
CA ASN A 580 7.20 -21.22 -13.35
C ASN A 580 7.61 -22.00 -12.08
N SER A 581 7.28 -21.54 -10.88
CA SER A 581 7.50 -22.33 -9.66
C SER A 581 6.33 -23.28 -9.36
N ASN A 582 6.44 -24.04 -8.27
CA ASN A 582 5.36 -24.87 -7.73
C ASN A 582 4.68 -24.22 -6.50
N ALA A 583 5.02 -22.97 -6.18
CA ALA A 583 4.44 -22.18 -5.09
C ALA A 583 3.94 -20.83 -5.62
N THR A 584 3.26 -20.05 -4.79
CA THR A 584 2.77 -18.73 -5.18
C THR A 584 3.91 -17.71 -5.17
N MET A 585 4.05 -16.94 -6.25
CA MET A 585 4.85 -15.70 -6.26
C MET A 585 3.97 -14.55 -5.82
N ALA A 586 4.49 -13.65 -5.00
CA ALA A 586 3.68 -12.61 -4.38
C ALA A 586 4.43 -11.28 -4.27
N GLY A 587 3.68 -10.18 -4.34
CA GLY A 587 4.23 -8.83 -4.43
C GLY A 587 5.07 -8.63 -5.69
N VAL A 588 4.60 -9.13 -6.85
CA VAL A 588 5.38 -9.05 -8.09
C VAL A 588 5.35 -7.61 -8.59
N GLN A 589 6.54 -7.04 -8.78
CA GLN A 589 6.74 -5.69 -9.27
C GLN A 589 7.50 -5.75 -10.60
N VAL A 590 6.99 -5.05 -11.60
CA VAL A 590 7.65 -4.81 -12.90
C VAL A 590 8.01 -3.34 -12.99
N LEU A 591 9.26 -3.06 -13.35
CA LEU A 591 9.86 -1.74 -13.46
C LEU A 591 10.22 -1.45 -14.92
N GLY A 592 9.72 -0.33 -15.42
CA GLY A 592 10.09 0.28 -16.69
C GLY A 592 10.90 1.57 -16.56
N ASN A 593 11.35 1.93 -15.36
CA ASN A 593 12.20 3.10 -15.13
C ASN A 593 13.59 2.93 -15.75
N ASP A 594 14.20 4.04 -16.18
CA ASP A 594 15.59 4.12 -16.65
C ASP A 594 16.57 3.57 -15.60
N TRP A 595 17.58 2.81 -16.02
CA TRP A 595 18.52 2.13 -15.12
C TRP A 595 19.92 2.00 -15.72
N ASP A 596 20.87 1.58 -14.89
CA ASP A 596 22.28 1.46 -15.24
C ASP A 596 22.55 0.15 -16.00
N HIS A 597 22.70 0.25 -17.32
CA HIS A 597 22.83 -0.90 -18.22
C HIS A 597 23.52 -0.63 -19.57
N VAL A 598 24.25 0.48 -19.66
CA VAL A 598 24.88 1.01 -20.87
C VAL A 598 26.26 1.56 -20.49
N HIS A 599 27.27 1.30 -21.30
CA HIS A 599 28.56 1.96 -21.14
C HIS A 599 28.44 3.41 -21.65
N ASP A 600 28.78 4.39 -20.82
CA ASP A 600 28.51 5.81 -21.11
C ASP A 600 29.23 6.30 -22.38
N ALA A 601 30.56 6.20 -22.41
CA ALA A 601 31.36 6.78 -23.51
C ALA A 601 31.13 6.12 -24.88
N SER A 602 30.79 4.83 -24.93
CA SER A 602 30.46 4.13 -26.17
C SER A 602 28.97 4.24 -26.51
N SER A 603 28.10 4.48 -25.53
CA SER A 603 26.64 4.41 -25.62
C SER A 603 26.17 3.05 -26.19
N GLU A 604 26.81 1.97 -25.74
CA GLU A 604 26.52 0.58 -26.09
C GLU A 604 25.94 -0.17 -24.89
N ALA A 605 25.07 -1.14 -25.14
CA ALA A 605 24.39 -1.85 -24.06
C ALA A 605 25.34 -2.85 -23.37
N CYS A 606 25.31 -2.87 -22.04
CA CYS A 606 26.11 -3.79 -21.25
C CYS A 606 25.52 -5.20 -21.27
N ASN A 607 26.35 -6.13 -21.72
CA ASN A 607 26.07 -7.57 -21.81
C ASN A 607 26.61 -8.37 -20.61
N THR A 608 27.10 -7.67 -19.58
CA THR A 608 27.64 -8.20 -18.32
C THR A 608 26.56 -8.79 -17.39
N PHE A 609 25.29 -8.52 -17.65
CA PHE A 609 24.16 -9.03 -16.87
C PHE A 609 23.76 -10.47 -17.25
N GLU A 610 22.94 -11.09 -16.41
CA GLU A 610 22.42 -12.46 -16.58
C GLU A 610 21.74 -12.76 -17.92
N ASP A 611 21.19 -11.76 -18.60
CA ASP A 611 20.51 -11.90 -19.89
C ASP A 611 21.50 -11.94 -21.08
N ASN A 612 22.78 -11.62 -20.84
CA ASN A 612 23.86 -11.55 -21.83
C ASN A 612 23.49 -10.71 -23.07
N PHE A 613 22.57 -9.75 -22.92
CA PHE A 613 21.98 -9.01 -24.03
C PHE A 613 22.55 -7.60 -24.14
N PRO A 614 22.80 -7.10 -25.38
CA PRO A 614 22.90 -7.84 -26.63
C PRO A 614 24.25 -8.56 -26.75
N LEU A 615 24.35 -9.56 -27.62
CA LEU A 615 25.66 -10.13 -27.93
C LEU A 615 26.58 -9.09 -28.61
N LEU A 616 27.90 -9.27 -28.54
CA LEU A 616 28.88 -8.34 -29.16
C LEU A 616 28.59 -8.09 -30.66
N ASN A 617 28.23 -9.14 -31.39
CA ASN A 617 27.85 -9.05 -32.81
C ASN A 617 26.45 -8.44 -33.05
N GLU A 618 25.66 -8.25 -31.99
CA GLU A 618 24.34 -7.61 -31.99
C GLU A 618 24.38 -6.18 -31.44
N GLY A 619 25.57 -5.64 -31.11
CA GLY A 619 25.75 -4.27 -30.61
C GLY A 619 25.95 -4.14 -29.09
N GLY A 620 26.22 -5.24 -28.39
CA GLY A 620 26.65 -5.20 -26.99
C GLY A 620 28.09 -4.70 -26.83
N HIS A 621 28.39 -4.06 -25.70
CA HIS A 621 29.71 -3.55 -25.38
C HIS A 621 30.73 -4.67 -25.08
N ASP A 622 32.01 -4.44 -25.39
CA ASP A 622 33.10 -5.37 -25.04
C ASP A 622 33.77 -4.97 -23.72
N SER A 623 33.18 -5.43 -22.62
CA SER A 623 33.67 -5.15 -21.27
C SER A 623 34.97 -5.88 -20.91
N THR A 624 35.61 -6.65 -21.82
CA THR A 624 36.84 -7.41 -21.50
C THR A 624 38.07 -6.53 -21.29
N SER A 625 38.01 -5.25 -21.70
CA SER A 625 39.05 -4.26 -21.42
C SER A 625 38.86 -3.48 -20.10
N GLU A 626 37.70 -3.62 -19.44
CA GLU A 626 37.43 -2.98 -18.15
C GLU A 626 38.20 -3.72 -17.04
N THR A 627 38.86 -2.98 -16.14
CA THR A 627 39.72 -3.59 -15.10
C THR A 627 39.46 -3.00 -13.72
N TYR A 628 39.44 -3.86 -12.70
CA TYR A 628 39.21 -3.43 -11.32
C TYR A 628 40.34 -2.53 -10.78
N PRO A 629 40.03 -1.43 -10.06
CA PRO A 629 38.69 -0.92 -9.77
C PRO A 629 38.05 -0.27 -11.00
N TYR A 630 36.81 -0.68 -11.31
CA TYR A 630 36.05 -0.16 -12.44
C TYR A 630 35.72 1.32 -12.29
N SER A 631 35.63 2.02 -13.40
CA SER A 631 35.36 3.46 -13.47
C SER A 631 33.85 3.73 -13.55
N PRO A 632 33.39 4.90 -13.06
CA PRO A 632 32.11 5.48 -13.46
C PRO A 632 31.85 5.35 -14.97
N GLY A 633 30.68 4.83 -15.34
CA GLY A 633 30.27 4.55 -16.72
C GLY A 633 30.79 3.26 -17.39
N ASP A 634 31.59 2.42 -16.71
CA ASP A 634 32.01 1.07 -17.18
C ASP A 634 30.88 0.04 -16.99
N CYS A 635 30.77 -0.99 -17.86
CA CYS A 635 29.73 -2.04 -17.75
C CYS A 635 29.86 -3.00 -16.54
N ASN A 636 31.00 -3.01 -15.86
CA ASN A 636 31.21 -3.71 -14.59
C ASN A 636 31.15 -2.78 -13.36
N TYR A 637 30.95 -1.48 -13.57
CA TYR A 637 30.60 -0.55 -12.51
C TYR A 637 29.07 -0.53 -12.31
N ILE A 638 28.62 -0.13 -11.12
CA ILE A 638 27.21 0.17 -10.87
C ILE A 638 27.18 1.53 -10.17
N THR A 639 26.45 2.47 -10.78
CA THR A 639 26.27 3.84 -10.27
C THR A 639 25.85 3.84 -8.82
N ARG A 640 26.55 4.66 -8.02
CA ARG A 640 26.37 4.74 -6.56
C ARG A 640 25.25 5.68 -6.13
N ASP A 641 24.74 6.45 -7.07
CA ASP A 641 23.86 7.60 -6.83
C ASP A 641 22.69 7.67 -7.83
N ASN A 642 22.47 6.57 -8.57
CA ASN A 642 21.46 6.41 -9.61
C ASN A 642 21.56 7.48 -10.73
N GLY A 643 22.79 7.84 -11.11
CA GLY A 643 23.12 8.68 -12.25
C GLY A 643 23.08 10.19 -11.96
N THR A 644 23.61 10.62 -10.81
CA THR A 644 23.55 12.03 -10.37
C THR A 644 24.90 12.75 -10.31
N THR A 645 26.03 12.07 -10.10
CA THR A 645 27.37 12.71 -10.05
C THR A 645 28.31 12.42 -11.23
N GLY A 646 27.78 11.93 -12.34
CA GLY A 646 28.51 11.85 -13.62
C GLY A 646 28.42 10.51 -14.34
N ASP A 647 27.96 9.45 -13.65
CA ASP A 647 27.35 8.28 -14.28
C ASP A 647 26.00 8.69 -14.91
N GLU A 648 25.57 8.03 -15.99
CA GLU A 648 24.22 8.25 -16.54
C GLU A 648 23.37 6.97 -16.66
N ILE A 649 22.20 6.95 -16.00
CA ILE A 649 21.19 5.92 -16.26
C ILE A 649 20.59 6.06 -17.68
N ALA A 650 20.21 4.95 -18.30
CA ALA A 650 19.74 4.91 -19.68
C ALA A 650 18.30 4.38 -19.84
N PRO A 651 17.52 4.90 -20.80
CA PRO A 651 16.18 4.41 -21.07
C PRO A 651 16.14 2.94 -21.48
N ILE A 652 15.06 2.24 -21.08
CA ILE A 652 14.98 0.79 -21.18
C ILE A 652 14.89 0.24 -22.61
N CYS A 653 14.52 1.08 -23.59
CA CYS A 653 14.15 0.65 -24.94
C CYS A 653 15.25 0.89 -25.99
N PHE A 654 15.67 -0.20 -26.63
CA PHE A 654 16.61 -0.26 -27.74
C PHE A 654 15.88 -0.40 -29.08
N ILE A 655 16.48 0.11 -30.15
CA ILE A 655 15.92 0.10 -31.50
C ILE A 655 16.77 -0.81 -32.39
N GLN A 656 16.08 -1.63 -33.20
CA GLN A 656 16.74 -2.49 -34.17
C GLN A 656 17.21 -1.67 -35.38
N LYS A 657 18.53 -1.54 -35.55
CA LYS A 657 19.19 -0.85 -36.66
C LYS A 657 19.84 -1.87 -37.60
N SER A 658 19.45 -1.85 -38.87
CA SER A 658 20.10 -2.66 -39.92
C SER A 658 21.34 -1.95 -40.46
N GLU A 659 22.48 -2.62 -40.42
CA GLU A 659 23.73 -2.18 -41.05
C GLU A 659 24.07 -3.12 -42.23
N SER A 660 25.08 -2.77 -43.04
CA SER A 660 25.39 -3.46 -44.30
C SER A 660 25.81 -4.92 -44.17
N SER A 661 26.13 -5.39 -42.97
CA SER A 661 26.60 -6.75 -42.68
C SER A 661 25.99 -7.40 -41.42
N SER A 662 25.21 -6.65 -40.64
CA SER A 662 24.63 -7.12 -39.37
C SER A 662 23.41 -6.27 -38.98
N THR A 663 22.53 -6.82 -38.16
CA THR A 663 21.48 -6.05 -37.49
C THR A 663 21.85 -5.90 -36.02
N LYS A 664 21.84 -4.67 -35.51
CA LYS A 664 22.25 -4.35 -34.14
C LYS A 664 21.13 -3.71 -33.34
N TRP A 665 21.18 -3.87 -32.03
CA TRP A 665 20.40 -3.09 -31.07
C TRP A 665 21.18 -1.84 -30.70
N VAL A 666 20.56 -0.67 -30.86
CA VAL A 666 21.17 0.62 -30.54
C VAL A 666 20.24 1.46 -29.69
N LEU A 667 20.80 2.38 -28.90
CA LEU A 667 20.01 3.37 -28.18
C LEU A 667 19.26 4.31 -29.13
N GLN A 668 18.19 4.90 -28.62
CA GLN A 668 17.26 5.72 -29.39
C GLN A 668 17.96 6.92 -30.07
N GLU A 669 18.96 7.54 -29.41
CA GLU A 669 19.76 8.61 -30.02
C GLU A 669 20.58 8.12 -31.23
N LYS A 670 21.26 6.96 -31.13
CA LYS A 670 22.02 6.40 -32.26
C LYS A 670 21.11 6.11 -33.48
N PHE A 671 19.85 5.77 -33.24
CA PHE A 671 18.85 5.60 -34.31
C PHE A 671 18.32 6.95 -34.84
N ARG A 672 18.06 7.93 -33.95
CA ARG A 672 17.69 9.32 -34.30
C ARG A 672 18.69 9.91 -35.30
N GLU A 673 19.98 9.74 -35.02
CA GLU A 673 21.05 10.21 -35.90
C GLU A 673 21.10 9.46 -37.22
N HIS A 674 20.90 8.14 -37.19
CA HIS A 674 20.86 7.32 -38.40
C HIS A 674 19.76 7.74 -39.38
N ILE A 675 18.57 8.10 -38.87
CA ILE A 675 17.45 8.57 -39.71
C ILE A 675 17.45 10.08 -39.96
N GLY A 676 18.37 10.84 -39.34
CA GLY A 676 18.49 12.29 -39.49
C GLY A 676 17.40 13.11 -38.78
N LEU A 677 16.74 12.56 -37.76
CA LEU A 677 15.67 13.24 -37.02
C LEU A 677 16.25 14.36 -36.12
N SER A 678 15.57 15.51 -36.09
CA SER A 678 15.99 16.67 -35.31
C SER A 678 15.85 16.42 -33.81
N LYS A 679 16.78 16.97 -33.00
CA LYS A 679 16.68 16.91 -31.53
C LYS A 679 15.38 17.52 -31.01
N ASN A 680 14.82 18.51 -31.71
CA ASN A 680 13.54 19.14 -31.33
C ASN A 680 12.30 18.26 -31.59
N GLU A 681 12.43 17.14 -32.30
CA GLU A 681 11.34 16.22 -32.65
C GLU A 681 11.22 15.05 -31.66
N CYS A 682 12.25 14.83 -30.83
CA CYS A 682 12.23 13.86 -29.73
C CYS A 682 11.15 14.16 -28.69
N LEU A 683 10.65 13.11 -28.03
CA LEU A 683 9.65 13.18 -26.95
C LEU A 683 10.03 14.20 -25.86
N SER A 684 11.19 14.02 -25.22
CA SER A 684 11.71 14.97 -24.21
C SER A 684 12.41 16.21 -24.78
N GLY A 685 12.22 16.50 -26.08
CA GLY A 685 12.77 17.67 -26.75
C GLY A 685 14.29 17.65 -26.93
N SER A 686 14.89 18.80 -27.21
CA SER A 686 16.33 18.88 -27.54
C SER A 686 17.27 18.81 -26.34
N SER A 687 16.74 18.91 -25.11
CA SER A 687 17.49 18.77 -23.86
C SER A 687 17.74 17.32 -23.45
N ASN A 688 16.91 16.36 -23.88
CA ASN A 688 17.14 14.94 -23.67
C ASN A 688 16.74 14.16 -24.94
N THR A 689 17.74 13.53 -25.56
CA THR A 689 17.59 12.76 -26.80
C THR A 689 17.66 11.24 -26.58
N LYS A 690 17.80 10.77 -25.33
CA LYS A 690 17.95 9.34 -25.00
C LYS A 690 16.64 8.55 -25.10
N ASP A 691 15.50 9.21 -24.88
CA ASP A 691 14.13 8.68 -24.92
C ASP A 691 13.35 9.19 -26.16
N CYS A 692 14.06 9.47 -27.26
CA CYS A 692 13.55 10.23 -28.40
C CYS A 692 12.28 9.64 -29.06
N PHE A 693 12.11 8.32 -29.02
CA PHE A 693 11.04 7.58 -29.70
C PHE A 693 10.06 6.91 -28.74
N ILE A 694 10.55 6.33 -27.64
CA ILE A 694 9.74 5.66 -26.61
C ILE A 694 10.18 6.21 -25.26
N ARG A 695 9.23 6.83 -24.53
CA ARG A 695 9.42 7.36 -23.17
C ARG A 695 8.47 6.65 -22.22
N VAL A 696 9.00 6.04 -21.16
CA VAL A 696 8.17 5.52 -20.06
C VAL A 696 7.81 6.70 -19.15
N MET A 697 6.53 6.85 -18.79
CA MET A 697 6.09 7.98 -17.99
C MET A 697 6.47 7.81 -16.52
N LYS A 698 7.31 8.70 -15.99
CA LYS A 698 7.60 8.76 -14.53
C LYS A 698 6.29 8.83 -13.73
N GLY A 699 6.21 8.03 -12.66
CA GLY A 699 5.01 7.90 -11.82
C GLY A 699 3.89 7.03 -12.40
N ALA A 700 4.10 6.46 -13.59
CA ALA A 700 3.38 5.31 -14.14
C ALA A 700 4.38 4.36 -14.84
N ASP A 701 5.59 4.28 -14.26
CA ASP A 701 6.78 3.60 -14.76
C ASP A 701 6.95 2.20 -14.16
N HIS A 702 6.01 1.75 -13.33
CA HIS A 702 6.01 0.45 -12.71
C HIS A 702 4.60 -0.13 -12.63
N ALA A 703 4.52 -1.46 -12.54
CA ALA A 703 3.29 -2.21 -12.32
C ALA A 703 3.45 -3.19 -11.15
N SER A 704 2.42 -3.28 -10.32
CA SER A 704 2.30 -4.16 -9.17
C SER A 704 1.27 -5.25 -9.44
N TYR A 705 1.51 -6.45 -8.93
CA TYR A 705 0.63 -7.61 -9.04
C TYR A 705 0.66 -8.35 -7.69
N SER A 706 -0.49 -8.56 -7.07
CA SER A 706 -0.59 -9.11 -5.70
C SER A 706 0.03 -10.49 -5.59
N LYS A 707 -0.36 -11.39 -6.48
CA LYS A 707 0.21 -12.73 -6.59
C LYS A 707 0.05 -13.33 -7.98
N ILE A 708 0.82 -14.38 -8.22
CA ILE A 708 0.68 -15.26 -9.36
C ILE A 708 0.67 -16.70 -8.83
N ASP A 709 -0.42 -17.41 -9.05
CA ASP A 709 -0.56 -18.81 -8.63
C ASP A 709 0.51 -19.70 -9.31
N PRO A 710 0.87 -20.86 -8.73
CA PRO A 710 1.79 -21.80 -9.35
C PRO A 710 1.39 -22.17 -10.78
N LYS A 711 2.35 -22.12 -11.71
CA LYS A 711 2.19 -22.50 -13.13
C LYS A 711 1.13 -21.70 -13.89
N LYS A 712 0.81 -20.49 -13.45
CA LYS A 712 -0.10 -19.55 -14.13
C LYS A 712 0.58 -18.24 -14.51
N THR A 713 -0.07 -17.46 -15.37
CA THR A 713 0.15 -16.02 -15.48
C THR A 713 -0.69 -15.24 -14.45
N TRP A 714 -0.38 -13.96 -14.23
CA TRP A 714 -1.25 -13.09 -13.41
C TRP A 714 -2.67 -13.04 -13.98
N ALA A 715 -2.81 -12.88 -15.30
CA ALA A 715 -4.10 -12.85 -15.99
C ALA A 715 -4.92 -14.15 -15.84
N GLN A 716 -4.25 -15.30 -15.67
CA GLN A 716 -4.88 -16.60 -15.35
C GLN A 716 -5.13 -16.80 -13.84
N THR A 717 -4.50 -15.99 -12.99
CA THR A 717 -4.74 -15.97 -11.54
C THR A 717 -5.96 -15.11 -11.22
N PHE A 718 -6.04 -13.92 -11.80
CA PHE A 718 -7.13 -12.95 -11.63
C PHE A 718 -7.98 -12.82 -12.91
N SER A 719 -8.79 -13.83 -13.16
CA SER A 719 -9.76 -13.84 -14.26
C SER A 719 -11.18 -13.57 -13.74
N GLY A 720 -11.92 -12.66 -14.39
CA GLY A 720 -13.30 -12.34 -14.03
C GLY A 720 -14.30 -13.43 -14.43
N GLU A 721 -15.60 -13.20 -14.19
CA GLU A 721 -16.72 -14.15 -14.44
C GLU A 721 -16.71 -14.81 -15.85
N ASN A 722 -16.13 -14.14 -16.85
CA ASN A 722 -16.04 -14.62 -18.24
C ASN A 722 -14.66 -15.22 -18.62
N GLY A 723 -13.75 -15.42 -17.66
CA GLY A 723 -12.37 -15.87 -17.89
C GLY A 723 -11.41 -14.80 -18.43
N ALA A 724 -11.87 -13.55 -18.59
CA ALA A 724 -11.02 -12.43 -19.02
C ALA A 724 -10.37 -11.73 -17.82
N PRO A 725 -9.08 -11.36 -17.89
CA PRO A 725 -8.42 -10.56 -16.85
C PRO A 725 -9.03 -9.17 -16.70
N ILE A 726 -9.01 -8.65 -15.48
CA ILE A 726 -9.49 -7.29 -15.15
C ILE A 726 -8.28 -6.48 -14.70
N PHE A 727 -7.83 -5.55 -15.54
CA PHE A 727 -6.68 -4.69 -15.23
C PHE A 727 -7.11 -3.43 -14.47
N SER A 728 -6.35 -3.08 -13.45
CA SER A 728 -6.33 -1.74 -12.85
C SER A 728 -5.10 -0.98 -13.37
N SER A 729 -5.02 0.32 -13.10
CA SER A 729 -3.83 1.09 -13.47
C SER A 729 -2.62 0.81 -12.58
N GLY A 730 -2.79 0.12 -11.44
CA GLY A 730 -1.67 -0.43 -10.68
C GLY A 730 -0.95 -1.55 -11.44
N ASN A 731 -1.60 -2.18 -12.42
CA ASN A 731 -1.05 -3.28 -13.21
C ASN A 731 -0.53 -2.83 -14.59
N ILE A 732 -0.47 -1.51 -14.87
CA ILE A 732 -0.22 -0.94 -16.21
C ILE A 732 0.89 0.11 -16.16
N ILE A 733 1.92 -0.08 -16.98
CA ILE A 733 2.99 0.91 -17.22
C ILE A 733 2.60 1.79 -18.42
N LEU A 734 2.79 3.10 -18.34
CA LEU A 734 2.48 4.05 -19.41
C LEU A 734 3.71 4.37 -20.28
N MET A 735 3.53 4.35 -21.60
CA MET A 735 4.54 4.69 -22.60
C MET A 735 3.99 5.72 -23.60
N GLU A 736 4.77 6.75 -23.86
CA GLU A 736 4.57 7.68 -24.98
C GLU A 736 5.30 7.17 -26.21
N ILE A 737 4.59 7.10 -27.35
CA ILE A 737 5.09 6.59 -28.62
C ILE A 737 5.23 7.76 -29.60
N SER A 738 6.46 8.08 -30.00
CA SER A 738 6.73 9.25 -30.84
C SER A 738 6.02 9.17 -32.20
N PRO A 739 5.39 10.27 -32.68
CA PRO A 739 4.80 10.32 -34.01
C PRO A 739 5.83 10.22 -35.16
N TRP A 740 7.13 10.32 -34.83
CA TRP A 740 8.23 10.29 -35.79
C TRP A 740 8.87 8.90 -35.95
N ILE A 741 8.28 7.85 -35.39
CA ILE A 741 8.74 6.47 -35.58
C ILE A 741 8.33 5.98 -36.99
N PRO A 742 9.27 5.53 -37.84
CA PRO A 742 8.93 4.89 -39.10
C PRO A 742 8.15 3.58 -38.86
N PRO A 743 6.99 3.35 -39.51
CA PRO A 743 6.26 2.09 -39.39
C PRO A 743 7.13 0.87 -39.73
N GLY A 744 6.97 -0.21 -38.95
CA GLY A 744 7.81 -1.41 -39.01
C GLY A 744 9.09 -1.34 -38.16
N THR A 745 9.42 -0.19 -37.56
CA THR A 745 10.57 -0.09 -36.63
C THR A 745 10.36 -1.01 -35.43
N SER A 746 11.37 -1.83 -35.15
CA SER A 746 11.31 -2.83 -34.08
C SER A 746 12.10 -2.39 -32.86
N PHE A 747 11.49 -2.58 -31.68
CA PHE A 747 12.00 -2.18 -30.38
C PHE A 747 12.15 -3.39 -29.46
N LEU A 748 13.09 -3.31 -28.52
CA LEU A 748 13.21 -4.21 -27.38
C LEU A 748 13.43 -3.38 -26.12
N CYS A 749 12.50 -3.48 -25.17
CA CYS A 749 12.60 -2.82 -23.88
C CYS A 749 13.00 -3.82 -22.78
N ARG A 750 14.07 -3.51 -22.04
CA ARG A 750 14.59 -4.30 -20.91
C ARG A 750 13.92 -3.86 -19.62
N PHE A 751 12.74 -4.41 -19.34
CA PHE A 751 12.09 -4.26 -18.04
C PHE A 751 12.86 -5.04 -16.97
N ARG A 752 12.81 -4.55 -15.73
CA ARG A 752 13.29 -5.28 -14.55
C ARG A 752 12.10 -5.77 -13.75
N ALA A 753 12.15 -6.98 -13.21
CA ALA A 753 11.06 -7.53 -12.40
C ALA A 753 11.60 -8.21 -11.15
N ARG A 754 10.86 -8.13 -10.04
CA ARG A 754 11.15 -8.87 -8.79
C ARG A 754 9.85 -9.17 -8.06
N PHE A 755 9.93 -9.87 -6.94
CA PHE A 755 8.77 -10.13 -6.11
C PHE A 755 9.13 -10.29 -4.63
N THR A 756 8.20 -10.04 -3.74
CA THR A 756 8.46 -9.92 -2.30
C THR A 756 8.97 -11.22 -1.67
N ASN A 757 8.43 -12.38 -2.02
CA ASN A 757 8.97 -13.69 -1.58
C ASN A 757 10.07 -14.27 -2.49
N CYS A 758 10.79 -13.42 -3.22
CA CYS A 758 11.97 -13.81 -3.97
C CYS A 758 13.18 -13.94 -3.04
N ASP A 759 14.04 -14.94 -3.22
CA ASP A 759 15.23 -15.12 -2.40
C ASP A 759 16.39 -14.24 -2.93
N ASN A 760 16.84 -14.53 -4.15
CA ASN A 760 17.93 -13.84 -4.84
C ASN A 760 17.50 -12.56 -5.58
N CYS A 761 16.37 -11.95 -5.18
CA CYS A 761 16.09 -10.54 -5.50
C CYS A 761 16.50 -9.60 -4.37
N TRP A 762 16.76 -10.15 -3.17
CA TRP A 762 17.08 -9.37 -1.99
C TRP A 762 18.41 -9.79 -1.37
N HIS A 763 18.73 -11.09 -1.34
CA HIS A 763 19.93 -11.60 -0.67
C HIS A 763 21.10 -11.81 -1.66
N ASP A 764 22.29 -11.33 -1.31
CA ASP A 764 23.54 -11.55 -2.04
C ASP A 764 24.35 -12.70 -1.43
N GLU A 765 24.48 -13.82 -2.16
CA GLU A 765 25.28 -14.98 -1.74
C GLU A 765 26.76 -14.60 -1.48
N ASN A 766 27.28 -13.56 -2.18
CA ASN A 766 28.66 -13.08 -2.01
C ASN A 766 28.87 -12.29 -0.70
N LYS A 767 27.78 -11.82 -0.08
CA LYS A 767 27.76 -11.09 1.20
C LYS A 767 27.16 -11.94 2.33
N GLY A 768 27.28 -13.27 2.24
CA GLY A 768 26.78 -14.18 3.26
C GLY A 768 25.26 -14.36 3.28
N ASN A 769 24.57 -14.00 2.19
CA ASN A 769 23.11 -13.89 2.07
C ASN A 769 22.49 -12.72 2.87
N ASP A 770 23.29 -11.70 3.18
CA ASP A 770 22.76 -10.39 3.59
C ASP A 770 22.14 -9.65 2.40
N ASP A 771 21.44 -8.56 2.68
CA ASP A 771 20.70 -7.81 1.67
C ASP A 771 21.64 -7.15 0.63
N TYR A 772 21.19 -7.04 -0.62
CA TYR A 772 21.85 -6.21 -1.63
C TYR A 772 21.97 -4.77 -1.14
N LEU A 773 23.14 -4.17 -1.35
CA LEU A 773 23.40 -2.78 -1.02
C LEU A 773 22.55 -1.88 -1.91
N ASP A 774 22.12 -0.72 -1.41
CA ASP A 774 21.07 0.07 -2.08
C ASP A 774 21.45 0.43 -3.53
N TYR A 775 22.72 0.73 -3.82
CA TYR A 775 23.15 1.09 -5.19
C TYR A 775 22.99 -0.07 -6.19
N GLU A 776 22.96 -1.32 -5.72
CA GLU A 776 22.86 -2.50 -6.60
C GLU A 776 21.49 -2.59 -7.25
N TYR A 777 20.46 -1.93 -6.69
CA TYR A 777 19.15 -1.78 -7.33
C TYR A 777 19.12 -0.72 -8.45
N SER A 778 20.22 0.01 -8.72
CA SER A 778 20.38 0.80 -9.95
C SER A 778 20.71 -0.10 -11.15
N GLY A 779 21.33 -1.26 -10.91
CA GLY A 779 21.70 -2.24 -11.93
C GLY A 779 20.67 -3.36 -12.13
N GLY A 780 21.14 -4.48 -12.71
CA GLY A 780 20.30 -5.64 -13.04
C GLY A 780 20.26 -6.75 -11.98
N ASN A 781 21.26 -6.86 -11.10
CA ASN A 781 21.48 -8.06 -10.27
C ASN A 781 20.33 -8.41 -9.31
N PRO A 782 19.68 -7.47 -8.60
CA PRO A 782 18.53 -7.76 -7.73
C PRO A 782 17.22 -8.07 -8.48
N PHE A 783 17.22 -8.05 -9.81
CA PHE A 783 16.03 -8.18 -10.64
C PHE A 783 16.16 -9.31 -11.67
N LYS A 784 15.02 -9.84 -12.10
CA LYS A 784 14.91 -10.61 -13.34
C LYS A 784 14.77 -9.63 -14.50
N ILE A 785 15.64 -9.70 -15.49
CA ILE A 785 15.48 -8.89 -16.71
C ILE A 785 14.46 -9.56 -17.63
N ILE A 786 13.47 -8.79 -18.10
CA ILE A 786 12.38 -9.22 -18.98
C ILE A 786 12.43 -8.41 -20.28
N HIS A 787 12.62 -9.08 -21.41
CA HIS A 787 12.64 -8.44 -22.73
C HIS A 787 11.24 -8.35 -23.31
N PHE A 788 10.72 -7.14 -23.46
CA PHE A 788 9.51 -6.86 -24.23
C PHE A 788 9.89 -6.39 -25.64
N LYS A 789 9.69 -7.27 -26.64
CA LYS A 789 9.93 -6.96 -28.05
C LYS A 789 8.61 -6.65 -28.76
N PHE A 790 8.58 -5.57 -29.53
CA PHE A 790 7.45 -5.16 -30.37
C PHE A 790 7.93 -4.45 -31.64
N SER A 791 6.99 -4.21 -32.56
CA SER A 791 7.21 -3.35 -33.73
C SER A 791 6.10 -2.30 -33.76
N VAL A 792 6.44 -1.04 -34.01
CA VAL A 792 5.47 0.05 -34.19
C VAL A 792 4.85 -0.05 -35.58
N ILE A 793 3.55 0.14 -35.70
CA ILE A 793 2.80 -0.06 -36.95
C ILE A 793 1.73 1.02 -37.17
N ASP A 794 1.32 1.20 -38.43
CA ASP A 794 0.23 2.10 -38.83
C ASP A 794 -1.14 1.72 -38.23
#